data_AF-A0AAD4I9E3-F1
#
_entry.id   AF-A0AAD4I9E3-F1
#
_cell.length_a   1.000
_cell.length_b   1.000
_cell.length_c   1.000
_cell.angle_alpha   90.00
_cell.angle_beta   90.00
_cell.angle_gamma   90.00
#
_symmetry.space_group_name_H-M   'P 1'
#
loop_
_entity.id
_entity.type
_entity.pdbx_description
1 polymer ?
#
loop_
_entity_poly.entity_id
_entity_poly.type
_entity_poly.pdbx_seq_one_letter_code
_entity_poly.pdbx_strand_id
1 'polypeptide(L)'
;MVSEPLFDYKEFQAQAHRFKPVPKYDAAAETKTPHAWWDLDRDKIHADFKEISERIASCTERKMGLDRELEHVAKTATKISSILSLGPEARFSLLGCKEAMEDQDMNSKSIAMFSRNTPKELLEVIRSFLSNVDDQVCLWPIVDCVTIRLNHPLLQNGLEIIDLPGSGDINMSRARHADEIKDTVDVEIILGDTVRIGTDEMVISTARAGVLNHGASKVKVVATKIDSISDDQLAQYSGPVYDDINIRMQKADEDGASAEDEDDDTKMLQINRYKLYLQRFRKAYMIKERAKSISKILGSTLQELTYDGTVDMFHTSTADYMIWIKTGKITFDRQPALSPEDTGVPAIRRFLFNLPASQNLRDYTYHISTTVPAFVEKLKRVVTQSDRDAGFKTIADEIDDLSGRWLGDLAKMLHWTCATYSKVSVEKLEKDNNAYKEALRKRVQKRWLELKPAAFNRIVKSRGNVPKGTSKAKGLEDTVNWNVELAAILKSGFQKWYAVHSEQLRKLRDALPLNMDVLFHKTVALMNNSAANLITVEKAKAKFAPMQHGMKSKVLAMMDEMIIEEKRLLHRATLEDERENNMISAITDEIYDDVLAATPELKCTVKGKKRYVMGVLRFKKQRLEEHFLTAESHFVDRVIAIFKKQLDEKMTGLIDKYFERLNAMFDEFSKYLRDHAPVDYLINPLGEHVRVQLEKHIVFIEGRAESLQEHLLKAGEDEGDSTDSVEHFDDSGDEVHDLKYFLEKVSKQKRKATETSKRMVKRIKHEYD
;
A
#
# COMPACT_ATOMS: atom_id res chain seq x y z
N MET A 1 -18.53 27.36 9.78
CA MET A 1 -19.71 28.02 10.41
C MET A 1 -20.01 27.51 11.82
N VAL A 2 -19.82 26.23 12.17
CA VAL A 2 -20.24 25.70 13.49
C VAL A 2 -19.28 26.07 14.64
N SER A 3 -18.14 26.68 14.35
CA SER A 3 -17.25 27.30 15.34
C SER A 3 -17.65 28.73 15.69
N GLU A 4 -18.53 29.35 14.89
CA GLU A 4 -19.00 30.71 15.10
C GLU A 4 -20.29 30.70 15.91
N PRO A 5 -20.50 31.67 16.80
CA PRO A 5 -21.74 31.79 17.56
C PRO A 5 -22.93 32.03 16.62
N LEU A 6 -24.10 31.48 16.97
CA LEU A 6 -25.36 31.71 16.25
C LEU A 6 -25.78 33.18 16.40
N PHE A 7 -25.78 33.93 15.30
CA PHE A 7 -26.13 35.35 15.31
C PHE A 7 -27.61 35.56 15.59
N ASP A 8 -27.92 36.53 16.45
CA ASP A 8 -29.26 37.09 16.51
C ASP A 8 -29.54 37.95 15.26
N TYR A 9 -30.78 38.42 15.10
CA TYR A 9 -31.16 39.19 13.91
C TYR A 9 -30.37 40.50 13.77
N LYS A 10 -30.07 41.19 14.88
CA LYS A 10 -29.33 42.46 14.86
C LYS A 10 -27.86 42.24 14.51
N GLU A 11 -27.26 41.20 15.07
CA GLU A 11 -25.90 40.77 14.75
C GLU A 11 -25.79 40.33 13.28
N PHE A 12 -26.79 39.57 12.79
CA PHE A 12 -26.89 39.20 11.39
C PHE A 12 -26.98 40.43 10.47
N GLN A 13 -27.84 41.39 10.80
CA GLN A 13 -27.95 42.65 10.07
C GLN A 13 -26.65 43.46 10.09
N ALA A 14 -25.99 43.56 11.25
CA ALA A 14 -24.71 44.24 11.39
C ALA A 14 -23.64 43.58 10.50
N GLN A 15 -23.72 42.27 10.32
CA GLN A 15 -22.84 41.50 9.45
C GLN A 15 -23.38 41.34 8.01
N ALA A 16 -24.53 41.93 7.66
CA ALA A 16 -25.17 41.71 6.37
C ALA A 16 -24.29 42.12 5.18
N HIS A 17 -23.41 43.10 5.41
CA HIS A 17 -22.40 43.54 4.45
C HIS A 17 -21.36 42.45 4.09
N ARG A 18 -21.23 41.40 4.90
CA ARG A 18 -20.38 40.22 4.67
C ARG A 18 -21.04 39.18 3.76
N PHE A 19 -22.36 39.21 3.60
CA PHE A 19 -23.11 38.31 2.70
C PHE A 19 -23.09 38.77 1.23
N LYS A 20 -22.01 39.45 0.83
CA LYS A 20 -21.74 39.73 -0.58
C LYS A 20 -21.53 38.41 -1.33
N PRO A 21 -21.78 38.38 -2.65
CA PRO A 21 -21.47 37.19 -3.41
C PRO A 21 -19.98 36.86 -3.26
N VAL A 22 -19.72 35.61 -2.91
CA VAL A 22 -18.36 35.12 -2.65
C VAL A 22 -17.77 34.60 -3.96
N PRO A 23 -16.46 34.82 -4.20
CA PRO A 23 -15.81 34.26 -5.37
C PRO A 23 -15.79 32.73 -5.30
N LYS A 24 -15.59 32.10 -6.45
CA LYS A 24 -15.24 30.68 -6.55
C LYS A 24 -14.12 30.35 -5.57
N TYR A 25 -14.27 29.23 -4.86
CA TYR A 25 -13.23 28.70 -4.01
C TYR A 25 -12.05 28.21 -4.86
N ASP A 26 -10.85 28.67 -4.51
CA ASP A 26 -9.62 28.24 -5.17
C ASP A 26 -9.00 27.05 -4.43
N ALA A 27 -9.27 25.84 -4.93
CA ALA A 27 -8.73 24.60 -4.38
C ALA A 27 -7.20 24.49 -4.53
N ALA A 28 -6.55 25.35 -5.33
CA ALA A 28 -5.09 25.42 -5.41
C ALA A 28 -4.47 26.19 -4.24
N ALA A 29 -5.27 27.02 -3.55
CA ALA A 29 -4.85 27.80 -2.38
C ALA A 29 -5.06 27.07 -1.03
N GLU A 30 -5.52 25.81 -1.07
CA GLU A 30 -5.66 24.98 0.12
C GLU A 30 -4.32 24.81 0.84
N THR A 31 -4.31 25.00 2.15
CA THR A 31 -3.12 24.77 2.98
C THR A 31 -2.77 23.29 2.97
N LYS A 32 -1.49 22.97 2.84
CA LYS A 32 -0.97 21.61 3.02
C LYS A 32 -0.70 21.38 4.50
N THR A 33 -0.70 20.12 4.95
CA THR A 33 -0.24 19.85 6.32
C THR A 33 1.23 20.23 6.41
N PRO A 34 1.65 20.93 7.47
CA PRO A 34 3.06 21.22 7.69
C PRO A 34 3.88 19.93 7.61
N HIS A 35 4.88 19.92 6.75
CA HIS A 35 5.82 18.83 6.56
C HIS A 35 7.05 19.43 5.92
N ALA A 36 8.23 19.02 6.38
CA ALA A 36 9.53 19.45 5.87
C ALA A 36 9.69 19.42 4.34
N TRP A 37 8.89 18.59 3.64
CA TRP A 37 8.90 18.47 2.18
C TRP A 37 8.33 19.71 1.50
N TRP A 38 7.34 20.36 2.11
CA TRP A 38 6.70 21.55 1.56
C TRP A 38 7.51 22.82 1.77
N ASP A 39 8.38 22.82 2.78
CA ASP A 39 9.26 23.93 3.12
C ASP A 39 10.57 23.92 2.32
N LEU A 40 10.83 22.84 1.55
CA LEU A 40 11.96 22.78 0.63
C LEU A 40 11.80 23.80 -0.50
N ASP A 41 12.83 24.61 -0.71
CA ASP A 41 12.98 25.43 -1.91
C ASP A 41 13.34 24.55 -3.12
N ARG A 42 12.33 23.84 -3.62
CA ARG A 42 12.50 22.85 -4.71
C ARG A 42 13.03 23.50 -5.98
N ASP A 43 12.61 24.72 -6.28
CA ASP A 43 13.07 25.45 -7.46
C ASP A 43 14.57 25.77 -7.35
N LYS A 44 15.05 26.17 -6.17
CA LYS A 44 16.48 26.37 -5.95
C LYS A 44 17.27 25.07 -5.92
N ILE A 45 16.76 24.01 -5.28
CA ILE A 45 17.39 22.68 -5.30
C ILE A 45 17.52 22.18 -6.75
N HIS A 46 16.48 22.34 -7.57
CA HIS A 46 16.49 21.98 -9.00
C HIS A 46 17.46 22.86 -9.79
N ALA A 47 17.52 24.16 -9.51
CA ALA A 47 18.48 25.06 -10.12
C ALA A 47 19.93 24.66 -9.79
N ASP A 48 20.22 24.33 -8.53
CA ASP A 48 21.56 23.88 -8.10
C ASP A 48 21.94 22.54 -8.76
N PHE A 49 21.03 21.56 -8.82
CA PHE A 49 21.26 20.32 -9.57
C PHE A 49 21.53 20.56 -11.05
N LYS A 50 20.76 21.47 -11.67
CA LYS A 50 20.91 21.84 -13.07
C LYS A 50 22.25 22.54 -13.32
N GLU A 51 22.64 23.49 -12.47
CA GLU A 51 23.93 24.20 -12.57
C GLU A 51 25.12 23.25 -12.43
N ILE A 52 25.07 22.31 -11.47
CA ILE A 52 26.10 21.27 -11.32
C ILE A 52 26.20 20.46 -12.61
N SER A 53 25.08 20.01 -13.16
CA SER A 53 25.02 19.22 -14.39
C SER A 53 25.55 20.00 -15.59
N GLU A 54 25.09 21.23 -15.81
CA GLU A 54 25.50 22.09 -16.94
C GLU A 54 26.99 22.46 -16.89
N ARG A 55 27.54 22.71 -15.70
CA ARG A 55 28.98 23.00 -15.56
C ARG A 55 29.83 21.81 -15.95
N ILE A 56 29.44 20.60 -15.54
CA ILE A 56 30.17 19.38 -15.88
C ILE A 56 29.98 19.03 -17.36
N ALA A 57 28.76 19.21 -17.88
CA ALA A 57 28.49 19.09 -19.30
C ALA A 57 29.39 20.04 -20.09
N SER A 58 29.51 21.32 -19.72
CA SER A 58 30.39 22.26 -20.43
C SER A 58 31.87 21.83 -20.51
N CYS A 59 32.34 21.02 -19.55
CA CYS A 59 33.69 20.46 -19.56
C CYS A 59 33.83 19.22 -20.45
N THR A 60 32.76 18.43 -20.58
CA THR A 60 32.74 17.07 -21.13
C THR A 60 32.00 16.91 -22.47
N GLU A 61 31.00 17.75 -22.74
CA GLU A 61 30.14 17.67 -23.92
C GLU A 61 30.92 18.00 -25.21
N ARG A 62 30.62 17.26 -26.29
CA ARG A 62 31.22 17.36 -27.64
C ARG A 62 32.67 16.89 -27.80
N LYS A 63 33.29 16.29 -26.78
CA LYS A 63 34.63 15.71 -26.89
C LYS A 63 34.54 14.21 -27.13
N MET A 64 34.66 13.79 -28.40
CA MET A 64 34.88 12.37 -28.72
C MET A 64 36.31 11.96 -28.31
N GLY A 65 36.47 10.75 -27.77
CA GLY A 65 37.76 10.21 -27.34
C GLY A 65 38.16 10.58 -25.90
N LEU A 66 37.20 10.89 -25.03
CA LEU A 66 37.45 10.94 -23.58
C LEU A 66 37.83 9.55 -23.06
N ASP A 67 38.63 9.51 -22.00
CA ASP A 67 38.87 8.26 -21.30
C ASP A 67 37.63 7.81 -20.49
N ARG A 68 37.60 6.54 -20.11
CA ARG A 68 36.43 5.89 -19.49
C ARG A 68 35.93 6.58 -18.22
N GLU A 69 36.81 7.18 -17.42
CA GLU A 69 36.40 7.91 -16.22
C GLU A 69 35.63 9.18 -16.57
N LEU A 70 36.12 9.96 -17.53
CA LEU A 70 35.47 11.19 -17.98
C LEU A 70 34.13 10.91 -18.68
N GLU A 71 34.02 9.80 -19.42
CA GLU A 71 32.73 9.34 -19.96
C GLU A 71 31.73 8.99 -18.85
N HIS A 72 32.18 8.32 -17.77
CA HIS A 72 31.32 8.01 -16.64
C HIS A 72 30.90 9.27 -15.90
N VAL A 73 31.79 10.25 -15.72
CA VAL A 73 31.46 11.55 -15.13
C VAL A 73 30.37 12.26 -15.95
N ALA A 74 30.50 12.30 -17.27
CA ALA A 74 29.49 12.88 -18.17
C ALA A 74 28.13 12.15 -18.06
N LYS A 75 28.13 10.82 -18.05
CA LYS A 75 26.91 10.01 -17.86
C LYS A 75 26.25 10.25 -16.51
N THR A 76 27.03 10.35 -15.42
CA THR A 76 26.49 10.62 -14.08
C THR A 76 25.94 12.04 -13.99
N ALA A 77 26.61 13.05 -14.57
CA ALA A 77 26.09 14.42 -14.64
C ALA A 77 24.75 14.48 -15.38
N THR A 78 24.62 13.72 -16.48
CA THR A 78 23.36 13.60 -17.22
C THR A 78 22.28 12.89 -16.38
N LYS A 79 22.66 11.88 -15.58
CA LYS A 79 21.72 11.22 -14.66
C LYS A 79 21.19 12.16 -13.58
N ILE A 80 22.04 13.01 -13.03
CA ILE A 80 21.65 14.04 -12.06
C ILE A 80 20.59 14.98 -12.69
N SER A 81 20.73 15.33 -13.98
CA SER A 81 19.68 16.07 -14.69
C SER A 81 18.44 15.25 -15.04
N SER A 82 18.57 13.94 -15.30
CA SER A 82 17.44 13.08 -15.70
C SER A 82 16.55 12.66 -14.54
N ILE A 83 16.99 12.80 -13.29
CA ILE A 83 16.16 12.66 -12.07
C ILE A 83 14.92 13.58 -12.14
N LEU A 84 14.97 14.62 -12.98
CA LEU A 84 13.84 15.51 -13.29
C LEU A 84 12.75 14.89 -14.20
N SER A 85 12.90 13.64 -14.70
CA SER A 85 12.12 13.18 -15.88
C SER A 85 11.63 11.71 -15.92
N LEU A 86 11.78 10.90 -14.86
CA LEU A 86 11.53 9.45 -14.96
C LEU A 86 10.09 9.05 -14.60
N GLY A 87 9.29 8.67 -15.60
CA GLY A 87 8.08 7.87 -15.45
C GLY A 87 8.18 6.52 -16.21
N PRO A 88 7.46 5.45 -15.83
CA PRO A 88 7.76 4.08 -16.26
C PRO A 88 6.73 3.45 -17.24
N GLU A 89 7.23 2.72 -18.25
CA GLU A 89 6.48 1.80 -19.14
C GLU A 89 7.38 0.58 -19.44
N ALA A 90 7.01 -0.71 -19.57
CA ALA A 90 5.79 -1.53 -19.50
C ALA A 90 6.14 -3.00 -19.95
N ARG A 91 5.20 -3.98 -20.06
CA ARG A 91 4.94 -4.96 -21.20
C ARG A 91 4.37 -6.36 -20.84
N PHE A 92 3.56 -6.91 -21.78
CA PHE A 92 3.12 -8.31 -22.12
C PHE A 92 1.65 -8.71 -21.75
N SER A 93 0.83 -9.53 -22.47
CA SER A 93 0.83 -10.25 -23.79
C SER A 93 -0.55 -10.88 -24.17
N LEU A 94 -0.72 -11.29 -25.46
CA LEU A 94 -1.55 -12.38 -26.11
C LEU A 94 -3.10 -12.45 -25.88
N LEU A 95 -3.98 -12.95 -26.77
CA LEU A 95 -4.12 -13.18 -28.23
C LEU A 95 -5.56 -13.71 -28.45
N GLY A 96 -6.45 -12.99 -29.13
CA GLY A 96 -7.82 -13.48 -29.40
C GLY A 96 -8.83 -12.40 -29.81
N CYS A 97 -8.51 -11.14 -29.53
CA CYS A 97 -9.27 -9.94 -29.90
C CYS A 97 -8.69 -9.22 -31.15
N LYS A 98 -7.77 -9.89 -31.87
CA LYS A 98 -6.90 -9.30 -32.90
C LYS A 98 -7.65 -8.61 -34.03
N GLU A 99 -8.76 -9.19 -34.47
CA GLU A 99 -9.48 -8.69 -35.66
C GLU A 99 -10.17 -7.34 -35.40
N ALA A 100 -10.51 -7.00 -34.16
CA ALA A 100 -11.05 -5.68 -33.79
C ALA A 100 -9.97 -4.70 -33.30
N MET A 101 -8.81 -5.22 -32.90
CA MET A 101 -7.63 -4.43 -32.47
C MET A 101 -6.78 -3.97 -33.66
N GLU A 102 -6.85 -4.63 -34.82
CA GLU A 102 -6.12 -4.26 -36.05
C GLU A 102 -6.48 -2.84 -36.54
N ASP A 103 -7.69 -2.37 -36.25
CA ASP A 103 -8.14 -1.01 -36.56
C ASP A 103 -7.67 0.05 -35.54
N GLN A 104 -6.97 -0.35 -34.47
CA GLN A 104 -6.50 0.54 -33.41
C GLN A 104 -4.97 0.65 -33.41
N ASP A 105 -4.44 1.86 -33.22
CA ASP A 105 -3.00 2.11 -33.10
C ASP A 105 -2.48 1.62 -31.73
N MET A 106 -2.23 0.32 -31.65
CA MET A 106 -1.82 -0.36 -30.43
C MET A 106 -0.33 -0.64 -30.46
N ASN A 107 0.35 -0.36 -29.34
CA ASN A 107 1.76 -0.67 -29.23
C ASN A 107 1.99 -2.19 -29.06
N SER A 108 3.25 -2.62 -29.13
CA SER A 108 3.71 -4.00 -28.86
C SER A 108 3.27 -4.64 -27.53
N LYS A 109 2.63 -3.87 -26.65
CA LYS A 109 2.17 -4.26 -25.32
C LYS A 109 0.64 -4.36 -25.26
N SER A 110 -0.06 -4.24 -26.40
CA SER A 110 -1.52 -4.17 -26.49
C SER A 110 -2.12 -2.98 -25.71
N ILE A 111 -1.39 -1.86 -25.65
CA ILE A 111 -1.90 -0.62 -25.08
C ILE A 111 -2.30 0.30 -26.22
N ALA A 112 -3.56 0.75 -26.19
CA ALA A 112 -4.05 1.83 -27.03
C ALA A 112 -3.90 3.14 -26.25
N MET A 113 -3.13 4.09 -26.78
CA MET A 113 -2.91 5.39 -26.14
C MET A 113 -3.70 6.48 -26.84
N PHE A 114 -4.55 7.16 -26.09
CA PHE A 114 -5.34 8.28 -26.58
C PHE A 114 -4.95 9.54 -25.82
N SER A 115 -4.66 10.62 -26.55
CA SER A 115 -4.34 11.93 -25.97
C SER A 115 -5.18 13.01 -26.63
N ARG A 116 -5.89 13.80 -25.83
CA ARG A 116 -6.75 14.90 -26.27
C ARG A 116 -6.69 16.04 -25.26
N ASN A 117 -6.97 17.25 -25.72
CA ASN A 117 -6.85 18.46 -24.89
C ASN A 117 -8.09 18.68 -24.01
N THR A 118 -9.21 18.05 -24.35
CA THR A 118 -10.46 18.17 -23.59
C THR A 118 -11.06 16.80 -23.26
N PRO A 119 -11.78 16.65 -22.12
CA PRO A 119 -12.48 15.42 -21.79
C PRO A 119 -13.51 15.00 -22.83
N LYS A 120 -14.15 15.97 -23.50
CA LYS A 120 -15.14 15.71 -24.55
C LYS A 120 -14.52 15.02 -25.77
N GLU A 121 -13.41 15.56 -26.26
CA GLU A 121 -12.65 14.95 -27.36
C GLU A 121 -12.13 13.56 -26.99
N LEU A 122 -11.68 13.37 -25.74
CA LEU A 122 -11.21 12.06 -25.28
C LEU A 122 -12.35 11.03 -25.30
N LEU A 123 -13.52 11.38 -24.77
CA LEU A 123 -14.72 10.53 -24.75
C LEU A 123 -15.16 10.10 -26.15
N GLU A 124 -15.05 10.98 -27.15
CA GLU A 124 -15.39 10.66 -28.54
C GLU A 124 -14.50 9.54 -29.11
N VAL A 125 -13.22 9.51 -28.72
CA VAL A 125 -12.24 8.56 -29.25
C VAL A 125 -12.25 7.23 -28.49
N ILE A 126 -12.50 7.25 -27.18
CA ILE A 126 -12.54 6.03 -26.36
C ILE A 126 -13.93 5.37 -26.36
N ARG A 127 -14.89 5.89 -27.14
CA ARG A 127 -16.30 5.49 -27.10
C ARG A 127 -16.51 3.99 -27.28
N SER A 128 -15.76 3.35 -28.18
CA SER A 128 -15.83 1.89 -28.41
C SER A 128 -15.44 1.06 -27.18
N PHE A 129 -14.70 1.63 -26.23
CA PHE A 129 -14.28 0.98 -24.98
C PHE A 129 -15.25 1.24 -23.82
N LEU A 130 -16.37 1.93 -24.06
CA LEU A 130 -17.41 2.17 -23.06
C LEU A 130 -18.52 1.12 -23.17
N SER A 131 -19.29 0.94 -22.09
CA SER A 131 -20.48 0.09 -22.09
C SER A 131 -21.70 0.83 -22.63
N ASN A 132 -22.62 0.08 -23.27
CA ASN A 132 -23.91 0.57 -23.75
C ASN A 132 -23.83 1.72 -24.77
N VAL A 133 -22.92 1.61 -25.74
CA VAL A 133 -22.88 2.54 -26.87
C VAL A 133 -23.71 1.97 -28.01
N ASP A 134 -24.80 2.65 -28.35
CA ASP A 134 -25.63 2.30 -29.50
C ASP A 134 -24.80 2.28 -30.79
N ASP A 135 -25.06 1.27 -31.64
CA ASP A 135 -24.46 1.09 -32.97
C ASP A 135 -22.92 0.90 -33.02
N GLN A 136 -22.28 0.52 -31.91
CA GLN A 136 -20.85 0.20 -31.87
C GLN A 136 -20.55 -1.14 -31.19
N VAL A 137 -19.53 -1.83 -31.69
CA VAL A 137 -18.95 -2.99 -30.99
C VAL A 137 -18.29 -2.49 -29.71
N CYS A 138 -18.87 -2.86 -28.58
CA CYS A 138 -18.37 -2.52 -27.26
C CYS A 138 -17.16 -3.41 -26.90
N LEU A 139 -15.97 -2.82 -26.83
CA LEU A 139 -14.70 -3.46 -26.49
C LEU A 139 -14.42 -3.52 -24.98
N TRP A 140 -15.26 -2.91 -24.12
CA TRP A 140 -15.06 -2.94 -22.67
C TRP A 140 -14.91 -4.34 -22.03
N PRO A 141 -15.50 -5.45 -22.54
CA PRO A 141 -15.34 -6.76 -21.92
C PRO A 141 -13.92 -7.33 -21.96
N ILE A 142 -13.06 -6.76 -22.82
CA ILE A 142 -11.65 -7.17 -22.98
C ILE A 142 -10.68 -6.13 -22.40
N VAL A 143 -11.22 -5.06 -21.80
CA VAL A 143 -10.43 -4.02 -21.13
C VAL A 143 -10.11 -4.51 -19.72
N ASP A 144 -8.82 -4.68 -19.45
CA ASP A 144 -8.31 -5.05 -18.14
C ASP A 144 -8.22 -3.82 -17.22
N CYS A 145 -7.53 -2.76 -17.66
CA CYS A 145 -7.43 -1.50 -16.95
C CYS A 145 -7.53 -0.27 -17.87
N VAL A 146 -7.88 0.88 -17.29
CA VAL A 146 -7.86 2.18 -17.96
C VAL A 146 -6.97 3.13 -17.17
N THR A 147 -5.84 3.54 -17.76
CA THR A 147 -4.94 4.53 -17.15
C THR A 147 -5.24 5.92 -17.68
N ILE A 148 -5.60 6.84 -16.79
CA ILE A 148 -5.86 8.25 -17.13
C ILE A 148 -4.71 9.11 -16.59
N ARG A 149 -3.96 9.77 -17.48
CA ARG A 149 -2.90 10.71 -17.11
C ARG A 149 -3.44 12.14 -17.20
N LEU A 150 -3.38 12.88 -16.08
CA LEU A 150 -3.85 14.26 -15.99
C LEU A 150 -2.72 15.17 -15.53
N ASN A 151 -2.63 16.37 -16.11
CA ASN A 151 -1.77 17.42 -15.57
C ASN A 151 -2.44 18.06 -14.34
N HIS A 152 -2.42 17.36 -13.21
CA HIS A 152 -3.05 17.79 -11.97
C HIS A 152 -2.00 17.90 -10.84
N PRO A 153 -2.00 19.00 -10.05
CA PRO A 153 -0.98 19.22 -9.02
C PRO A 153 -0.85 18.07 -8.01
N LEU A 154 -1.94 17.38 -7.70
CA LEU A 154 -1.91 16.20 -6.80
C LEU A 154 -1.09 15.05 -7.39
N LEU A 155 -1.27 14.74 -8.68
CA LEU A 155 -0.64 13.59 -9.33
C LEU A 155 0.84 13.85 -9.63
N GLN A 156 1.23 15.12 -9.83
CA GLN A 156 2.63 15.52 -10.06
C GLN A 156 3.58 15.17 -8.90
N ASN A 157 3.06 14.92 -7.70
CA ASN A 157 3.88 14.54 -6.53
C ASN A 157 4.09 13.03 -6.41
N GLY A 158 3.81 12.25 -7.47
CA GLY A 158 3.99 10.79 -7.46
C GLY A 158 2.81 10.01 -6.88
N LEU A 159 1.62 10.62 -6.86
CA LEU A 159 0.40 9.94 -6.42
C LEU A 159 -0.30 9.23 -7.59
N GLU A 160 -0.64 7.97 -7.40
CA GLU A 160 -1.51 7.19 -8.29
C GLU A 160 -2.83 6.87 -7.57
N ILE A 161 -3.96 7.04 -8.26
CA ILE A 161 -5.29 6.73 -7.73
C ILE A 161 -5.88 5.63 -8.58
N ILE A 162 -6.22 4.52 -7.93
CA ILE A 162 -6.84 3.38 -8.59
C ILE A 162 -8.31 3.30 -8.17
N ASP A 163 -9.21 3.51 -9.13
CA ASP A 163 -10.64 3.33 -8.94
C ASP A 163 -11.01 1.87 -9.21
N LEU A 164 -11.49 1.17 -8.18
CA LEU A 164 -11.82 -0.25 -8.24
C LEU A 164 -13.32 -0.45 -8.47
N PRO A 165 -13.73 -1.56 -9.11
CA PRO A 165 -15.14 -1.90 -9.20
C PRO A 165 -15.78 -1.99 -7.82
N GLY A 166 -17.07 -1.62 -7.71
CA GLY A 166 -17.78 -1.62 -6.45
C GLY A 166 -17.82 -3.02 -5.80
N SER A 167 -17.80 -3.06 -4.47
CA SER A 167 -17.81 -4.29 -3.65
C SER A 167 -19.04 -5.19 -3.87
N GLY A 168 -20.09 -4.70 -4.54
CA GLY A 168 -21.25 -5.49 -4.97
C GLY A 168 -21.14 -6.11 -6.37
N ASP A 169 -19.96 -6.10 -7.00
CA ASP A 169 -19.76 -6.69 -8.32
C ASP A 169 -20.04 -8.19 -8.32
N ILE A 170 -20.99 -8.61 -9.14
CA ILE A 170 -21.35 -10.02 -9.30
C ILE A 170 -20.34 -10.80 -10.15
N ASN A 171 -19.45 -10.11 -10.86
CA ASN A 171 -18.40 -10.72 -11.65
C ASN A 171 -17.20 -11.05 -10.75
N MET A 172 -17.11 -12.32 -10.38
CA MET A 172 -16.04 -12.88 -9.55
C MET A 172 -14.63 -12.58 -10.07
N SER A 173 -14.43 -12.57 -11.40
CA SER A 173 -13.13 -12.26 -11.99
C SER A 173 -12.73 -10.82 -11.71
N ARG A 174 -13.68 -9.88 -11.80
CA ARG A 174 -13.44 -8.45 -11.52
C ARG A 174 -13.22 -8.21 -10.04
N ALA A 175 -14.01 -8.87 -9.18
CA ALA A 175 -13.85 -8.78 -7.73
C ALA A 175 -12.46 -9.28 -7.29
N ARG A 176 -11.98 -10.40 -7.85
CA ARG A 176 -10.64 -10.92 -7.55
C ARG A 176 -9.52 -10.04 -8.10
N HIS A 177 -9.64 -9.55 -9.32
CA HIS A 177 -8.65 -8.64 -9.86
C HIS A 177 -8.56 -7.35 -9.02
N ALA A 178 -9.70 -6.82 -8.58
CA ALA A 178 -9.72 -5.71 -7.65
C ALA A 178 -9.03 -6.06 -6.32
N ASP A 179 -9.24 -7.26 -5.79
CA ASP A 179 -8.53 -7.75 -4.62
C ASP A 179 -7.01 -7.89 -4.88
N GLU A 180 -6.57 -8.41 -6.01
CA GLU A 180 -5.13 -8.45 -6.37
C GLU A 180 -4.51 -7.06 -6.37
N ILE A 181 -5.22 -6.06 -6.92
CA ILE A 181 -4.76 -4.68 -6.88
C ILE A 181 -4.69 -4.16 -5.44
N LYS A 182 -5.70 -4.41 -4.61
CA LYS A 182 -5.68 -4.03 -3.19
C LYS A 182 -4.45 -4.56 -2.48
N ASP A 183 -3.94 -5.75 -2.80
CA ASP A 183 -2.73 -6.29 -2.17
C ASP A 183 -1.46 -5.46 -2.45
N THR A 184 -1.48 -4.61 -3.48
CA THR A 184 -0.32 -3.85 -3.95
C THR A 184 -0.34 -2.38 -3.54
N VAL A 185 -1.46 -1.85 -3.04
CA VAL A 185 -1.58 -0.42 -2.74
C VAL A 185 -0.94 -0.03 -1.41
N ASP A 186 -0.43 1.20 -1.34
CA ASP A 186 0.10 1.78 -0.11
C ASP A 186 -0.99 2.17 0.88
N VAL A 187 -2.14 2.61 0.37
CA VAL A 187 -3.31 3.06 1.16
C VAL A 187 -4.59 2.60 0.48
N GLU A 188 -5.52 2.06 1.26
CA GLU A 188 -6.87 1.72 0.82
C GLU A 188 -7.88 2.75 1.36
N ILE A 189 -8.66 3.36 0.46
CA ILE A 189 -9.71 4.33 0.81
C ILE A 189 -11.08 3.70 0.53
N ILE A 190 -11.87 3.54 1.59
CA ILE A 190 -13.15 2.85 1.54
C ILE A 190 -14.27 3.87 1.65
N LEU A 191 -15.10 3.94 0.62
CA LEU A 191 -16.20 4.89 0.51
C LEU A 191 -17.50 4.25 1.01
N GLY A 192 -18.21 4.93 1.92
CA GLY A 192 -19.52 4.51 2.41
C GLY A 192 -20.52 5.66 2.45
N ASP A 193 -21.80 5.39 2.22
CA ASP A 193 -22.86 6.40 2.32
C ASP A 193 -23.29 6.60 3.77
N THR A 194 -23.25 7.84 4.28
CA THR A 194 -23.59 8.17 5.67
C THR A 194 -24.99 7.76 6.11
N VAL A 195 -25.92 7.49 5.19
CA VAL A 195 -27.26 6.97 5.51
C VAL A 195 -27.20 5.55 6.09
N ARG A 196 -26.21 4.75 5.69
CA ARG A 196 -26.09 3.33 6.07
C ARG A 196 -24.74 2.95 6.65
N ILE A 197 -23.74 3.83 6.62
CA ILE A 197 -22.35 3.45 6.89
C ILE A 197 -22.13 2.76 8.25
N GLY A 198 -22.88 3.13 9.31
CA GLY A 198 -22.76 2.49 10.62
C GLY A 198 -23.40 1.10 10.73
N THR A 199 -24.21 0.70 9.74
CA THR A 199 -24.93 -0.59 9.69
C THR A 199 -24.68 -1.35 8.39
N ASP A 200 -23.89 -0.79 7.47
CA ASP A 200 -23.54 -1.41 6.21
C ASP A 200 -22.44 -2.45 6.44
N GLU A 201 -22.86 -3.70 6.57
CA GLU A 201 -21.96 -4.83 6.76
C GLU A 201 -20.88 -4.89 5.68
N MET A 202 -21.14 -4.44 4.45
CA MET A 202 -20.17 -4.45 3.36
C MET A 202 -19.05 -3.42 3.57
N VAL A 203 -19.38 -2.20 4.03
CA VAL A 203 -18.37 -1.18 4.34
C VAL A 203 -17.52 -1.64 5.52
N ILE A 204 -18.17 -2.18 6.56
CA ILE A 204 -17.49 -2.66 7.77
C ILE A 204 -16.60 -3.86 7.43
N SER A 205 -17.08 -4.84 6.67
CA SER A 205 -16.29 -6.01 6.28
C SER A 205 -15.12 -5.62 5.38
N THR A 206 -15.33 -4.71 4.42
CA THR A 206 -14.25 -4.20 3.55
C THR A 206 -13.20 -3.45 4.39
N ALA A 207 -13.62 -2.63 5.35
CA ALA A 207 -12.68 -1.93 6.24
C ALA A 207 -11.89 -2.90 7.11
N ARG A 208 -12.52 -3.93 7.63
CA ARG A 208 -11.84 -4.99 8.39
C ARG A 208 -10.82 -5.73 7.51
N ALA A 209 -11.22 -6.09 6.30
CA ALA A 209 -10.33 -6.77 5.34
C ALA A 209 -9.11 -5.91 5.01
N GLY A 210 -9.30 -4.63 4.69
CA GLY A 210 -8.21 -3.70 4.42
C GLY A 210 -7.27 -3.54 5.62
N VAL A 211 -7.83 -3.46 6.84
CA VAL A 211 -7.05 -3.32 8.08
C VAL A 211 -6.21 -4.57 8.34
N LEU A 212 -6.76 -5.75 8.12
CA LEU A 212 -6.00 -7.00 8.23
C LEU A 212 -4.89 -7.10 7.17
N ASN A 213 -5.10 -6.53 5.98
CA ASN A 213 -4.15 -6.60 4.89
C ASN A 213 -3.01 -5.56 4.96
N HIS A 214 -3.32 -4.35 5.43
CA HIS A 214 -2.41 -3.19 5.39
C HIS A 214 -2.08 -2.59 6.77
N GLY A 215 -2.87 -2.87 7.81
CA GLY A 215 -2.83 -2.16 9.10
C GLY A 215 -3.75 -0.93 9.14
N ALA A 216 -4.13 -0.46 10.33
CA ALA A 216 -5.15 0.59 10.45
C ALA A 216 -4.67 1.95 9.94
N SER A 217 -3.37 2.23 10.07
CA SER A 217 -2.75 3.46 9.58
C SER A 217 -2.85 3.63 8.06
N LYS A 218 -2.98 2.53 7.31
CA LYS A 218 -3.05 2.50 5.84
C LYS A 218 -4.46 2.34 5.28
N VAL A 219 -5.47 2.33 6.14
CA VAL A 219 -6.88 2.29 5.73
C VAL A 219 -7.55 3.58 6.12
N LYS A 220 -8.34 4.15 5.21
CA LYS A 220 -9.17 5.34 5.44
C LYS A 220 -10.60 5.04 5.10
N VAL A 221 -11.53 5.40 5.98
CA VAL A 221 -12.97 5.30 5.69
C VAL A 221 -13.51 6.70 5.40
N VAL A 222 -14.13 6.86 4.24
CA VAL A 222 -14.72 8.13 3.81
C VAL A 222 -16.24 7.99 3.81
N ALA A 223 -16.87 8.61 4.80
CA ALA A 223 -18.31 8.71 4.91
C ALA A 223 -18.83 9.83 4.01
N THR A 224 -19.41 9.47 2.88
CA THR A 224 -19.90 10.37 1.84
C THR A 224 -21.36 10.80 2.06
N LYS A 225 -21.74 11.90 1.42
CA LYS A 225 -23.09 12.49 1.46
C LYS A 225 -23.56 12.82 2.87
N ILE A 226 -22.67 13.29 3.74
CA ILE A 226 -23.03 13.67 5.11
C ILE A 226 -24.13 14.75 5.16
N ASP A 227 -24.22 15.53 4.08
CA ASP A 227 -25.21 16.58 3.81
C ASP A 227 -26.59 16.06 3.36
N SER A 228 -26.70 14.78 3.02
CA SER A 228 -27.96 14.14 2.62
C SER A 228 -28.80 13.85 3.86
N ILE A 229 -29.57 14.86 4.25
CA ILE A 229 -30.45 14.88 5.42
C ILE A 229 -31.85 15.27 4.95
N SER A 230 -32.87 14.47 5.27
CA SER A 230 -34.27 14.83 5.00
C SER A 230 -34.83 15.82 6.02
N ASP A 231 -35.90 16.54 5.67
CA ASP A 231 -36.58 17.44 6.60
C ASP A 231 -37.14 16.71 7.83
N ASP A 232 -37.62 15.49 7.66
CA ASP A 232 -38.04 14.62 8.77
C ASP A 232 -36.89 14.31 9.73
N GLN A 233 -35.69 14.03 9.17
CA GLN A 233 -34.50 13.82 9.98
C GLN A 233 -34.10 15.11 10.69
N LEU A 234 -34.18 16.27 10.04
CA LEU A 234 -33.92 17.57 10.68
C LEU A 234 -34.90 17.85 11.81
N ALA A 235 -36.17 17.45 11.68
CA ALA A 235 -37.22 17.66 12.68
C ALA A 235 -37.06 16.76 13.91
N GLN A 236 -36.43 15.60 13.78
CA GLN A 236 -36.21 14.64 14.87
C GLN A 236 -35.12 15.06 15.88
N TYR A 237 -34.26 16.02 15.52
CA TYR A 237 -33.21 16.49 16.43
C TYR A 237 -33.76 17.52 17.42
N SER A 238 -33.55 17.25 18.71
CA SER A 238 -33.94 18.11 19.82
C SER A 238 -32.72 18.48 20.67
N GLY A 239 -32.78 19.61 21.36
CA GLY A 239 -31.78 20.03 22.32
C GLY A 239 -31.56 21.54 22.30
N PRO A 240 -30.83 22.10 23.29
CA PRO A 240 -30.84 23.53 23.55
C PRO A 240 -30.50 24.40 22.34
N VAL A 241 -29.57 23.94 21.48
CA VAL A 241 -29.18 24.65 20.25
C VAL A 241 -30.28 24.59 19.19
N TYR A 242 -30.92 23.45 19.00
CA TYR A 242 -32.02 23.31 18.04
C TYR A 242 -33.25 24.08 18.49
N ASP A 243 -33.52 24.07 19.80
CA ASP A 243 -34.62 24.81 20.42
C ASP A 243 -34.43 26.33 20.22
N ASP A 244 -33.22 26.85 20.47
CA ASP A 244 -32.87 28.26 20.21
C ASP A 244 -33.02 28.62 18.72
N ILE A 245 -32.54 27.77 17.80
CA ILE A 245 -32.71 28.01 16.37
C ILE A 245 -34.19 28.03 15.98
N ASN A 246 -34.99 27.09 16.48
CA ASN A 246 -36.42 27.03 16.18
C ASN A 246 -37.17 28.26 16.72
N ILE A 247 -36.83 28.72 17.92
CA ILE A 247 -37.38 29.97 18.49
C ILE A 247 -37.02 31.17 17.60
N ARG A 248 -35.77 31.27 17.14
CA ARG A 248 -35.33 32.36 16.25
C ARG A 248 -35.96 32.26 14.86
N MET A 249 -36.19 31.06 14.34
CA MET A 249 -36.89 30.84 13.07
C MET A 249 -38.36 31.29 13.18
N GLN A 250 -39.05 30.88 14.26
CA GLN A 250 -40.43 31.31 14.51
C GLN A 250 -40.53 32.83 14.64
N LYS A 251 -39.60 33.45 15.39
CA LYS A 251 -39.55 34.91 15.50
C LYS A 251 -39.33 35.58 14.15
N ALA A 252 -38.46 35.02 13.31
CA ALA A 252 -38.24 35.54 11.96
C ALA A 252 -39.47 35.36 11.05
N ASP A 253 -40.29 34.32 11.27
CA ASP A 253 -41.57 34.16 10.58
C ASP A 253 -42.59 35.23 11.01
N GLU A 254 -42.69 35.49 12.31
CA GLU A 254 -43.56 36.53 12.89
C GLU A 254 -43.14 37.94 12.42
N ASP A 255 -41.84 38.24 12.47
CA ASP A 255 -41.26 39.50 11.98
C ASP A 255 -41.48 39.66 10.47
N GLY A 256 -41.43 38.53 9.72
CA GLY A 256 -41.64 38.50 8.26
C GLY A 256 -43.07 38.79 7.86
N ALA A 257 -44.05 38.17 8.54
CA ALA A 257 -45.46 38.46 8.35
C ALA A 257 -45.78 39.93 8.67
N SER A 258 -45.20 40.45 9.76
CA SER A 258 -45.38 41.86 10.13
C SER A 258 -44.79 42.82 9.07
N ALA A 259 -43.67 42.47 8.44
CA ALA A 259 -43.07 43.28 7.37
C ALA A 259 -43.89 43.24 6.06
N GLU A 260 -44.54 42.10 5.77
CA GLU A 260 -45.46 41.95 4.65
C GLU A 260 -46.73 42.79 4.84
N ASP A 261 -47.29 42.81 6.05
CA ASP A 261 -48.42 43.67 6.42
C ASP A 261 -48.07 45.17 6.35
N GLU A 262 -46.81 45.53 6.57
CA GLU A 262 -46.25 46.89 6.49
C GLU A 262 -45.82 47.31 5.05
N ASP A 263 -45.88 46.39 4.06
CA ASP A 263 -45.39 46.59 2.68
C ASP A 263 -43.89 47.00 2.62
N ASP A 264 -43.06 46.51 3.56
CA ASP A 264 -41.61 46.77 3.62
C ASP A 264 -40.80 45.64 2.97
N ASP A 265 -40.69 45.70 1.64
CA ASP A 265 -39.91 44.77 0.81
C ASP A 265 -38.45 44.60 1.27
N THR A 266 -37.84 45.67 1.80
CA THR A 266 -36.42 45.64 2.20
C THR A 266 -36.25 44.84 3.48
N LYS A 267 -37.13 45.05 4.46
CA LYS A 267 -37.16 44.29 5.71
C LYS A 267 -37.53 42.83 5.44
N MET A 268 -38.52 42.57 4.57
CA MET A 268 -38.89 41.21 4.17
C MET A 268 -37.71 40.45 3.53
N LEU A 269 -36.94 41.10 2.65
CA LEU A 269 -35.74 40.51 2.04
C LEU A 269 -34.66 40.18 3.09
N GLN A 270 -34.43 41.06 4.06
CA GLN A 270 -33.45 40.82 5.14
C GLN A 270 -33.87 39.67 6.06
N ILE A 271 -35.15 39.59 6.40
CA ILE A 271 -35.72 38.51 7.21
C ILE A 271 -35.62 37.17 6.48
N ASN A 272 -35.95 37.13 5.18
CA ASN A 272 -35.80 35.92 4.37
C ASN A 272 -34.34 35.44 4.31
N ARG A 273 -33.37 36.37 4.22
CA ARG A 273 -31.95 36.03 4.30
C ARG A 273 -31.55 35.51 5.68
N TYR A 274 -32.11 36.07 6.75
CA TYR A 274 -31.87 35.59 8.10
C TYR A 274 -32.44 34.17 8.31
N LYS A 275 -33.66 33.90 7.82
CA LYS A 275 -34.26 32.56 7.82
C LYS A 275 -33.37 31.54 7.11
N LEU A 276 -32.87 31.90 5.92
CA LEU A 276 -31.96 31.04 5.17
C LEU A 276 -30.63 30.79 5.92
N TYR A 277 -30.09 31.80 6.60
CA TYR A 277 -28.94 31.64 7.49
C TYR A 277 -29.22 30.65 8.62
N LEU A 278 -30.35 30.79 9.32
CA LEU A 278 -30.74 29.88 10.41
C LEU A 278 -30.91 28.44 9.91
N GLN A 279 -31.54 28.25 8.76
CA GLN A 279 -31.69 26.92 8.12
C GLN A 279 -30.34 26.28 7.80
N ARG A 280 -29.39 27.05 7.24
CA ARG A 280 -28.03 26.56 6.96
C ARG A 280 -27.26 26.24 8.22
N PHE A 281 -27.34 27.10 9.23
CA PHE A 281 -26.68 26.86 10.51
C PHE A 281 -27.21 25.58 11.16
N ARG A 282 -28.53 25.39 11.18
CA ARG A 282 -29.18 24.16 11.65
C ARG A 282 -28.66 22.93 10.92
N LYS A 283 -28.64 22.97 9.58
CA LYS A 283 -28.15 21.87 8.74
C LYS A 283 -26.68 21.56 9.02
N ALA A 284 -25.82 22.58 9.07
CA ALA A 284 -24.38 22.42 9.34
C ALA A 284 -24.11 21.87 10.75
N TYR A 285 -24.84 22.34 11.76
CA TYR A 285 -24.73 21.84 13.13
C TYR A 285 -25.12 20.35 13.22
N MET A 286 -26.22 19.97 12.57
CA MET A 286 -26.64 18.57 12.50
C MET A 286 -25.61 17.68 11.79
N ILE A 287 -25.04 18.14 10.66
CA ILE A 287 -23.99 17.43 9.93
C ILE A 287 -22.80 17.13 10.86
N LYS A 288 -22.39 18.10 11.68
CA LYS A 288 -21.29 17.92 12.64
C LYS A 288 -21.60 16.89 13.72
N GLU A 289 -22.80 16.93 14.31
CA GLU A 289 -23.21 15.94 15.32
C GLU A 289 -23.35 14.54 14.72
N ARG A 290 -23.89 14.44 13.50
CA ARG A 290 -23.96 13.19 12.73
C ARG A 290 -22.58 12.62 12.45
N ALA A 291 -21.62 13.46 12.02
CA ALA A 291 -20.23 13.05 11.80
C ALA A 291 -19.60 12.47 13.08
N LYS A 292 -19.75 13.13 14.24
CA LYS A 292 -19.28 12.61 15.53
C LYS A 292 -19.92 11.28 15.90
N SER A 293 -21.24 11.17 15.72
CA SER A 293 -21.97 9.94 16.01
C SER A 293 -21.48 8.77 15.17
N ILE A 294 -21.34 8.98 13.85
CA ILE A 294 -20.81 7.98 12.92
C ILE A 294 -19.37 7.60 13.27
N SER A 295 -18.50 8.58 13.56
CA SER A 295 -17.13 8.32 14.02
C SER A 295 -17.07 7.48 15.29
N LYS A 296 -17.95 7.71 16.25
CA LYS A 296 -18.00 6.92 17.49
C LYS A 296 -18.44 5.49 17.21
N ILE A 297 -19.50 5.30 16.42
CA ILE A 297 -20.05 3.98 16.09
C ILE A 297 -19.01 3.16 15.32
N LEU A 298 -18.55 3.66 14.18
CA LEU A 298 -17.57 2.94 13.34
C LEU A 298 -16.23 2.76 14.03
N GLY A 299 -15.75 3.78 14.76
CA GLY A 299 -14.53 3.70 15.54
C GLY A 299 -14.59 2.54 16.53
N SER A 300 -15.69 2.39 17.27
CA SER A 300 -15.86 1.26 18.20
C SER A 300 -15.93 -0.10 17.47
N THR A 301 -16.61 -0.18 16.32
CA THR A 301 -16.75 -1.42 15.54
C THR A 301 -15.44 -1.89 14.89
N LEU A 302 -14.51 -0.97 14.61
CA LEU A 302 -13.22 -1.25 14.00
C LEU A 302 -12.08 -1.41 15.03
N GLN A 303 -12.15 -0.73 16.19
CA GLN A 303 -11.14 -0.81 17.25
C GLN A 303 -11.03 -2.19 17.90
N GLU A 304 -12.11 -2.98 17.93
CA GLU A 304 -12.10 -4.34 18.50
C GLU A 304 -11.11 -5.30 17.82
N LEU A 305 -10.56 -4.90 16.67
CA LEU A 305 -9.80 -5.77 15.77
C LEU A 305 -8.34 -5.35 15.59
N THR A 306 -7.92 -4.21 16.14
CA THR A 306 -6.60 -3.63 15.87
C THR A 306 -5.75 -3.49 17.13
N TYR A 307 -4.53 -4.03 17.08
CA TYR A 307 -3.49 -3.70 18.05
C TYR A 307 -2.67 -2.46 17.64
N ASP A 308 -2.80 -1.99 16.38
CA ASP A 308 -1.90 -0.99 15.77
C ASP A 308 -2.46 0.45 15.72
N GLY A 309 -3.68 0.69 16.18
CA GLY A 309 -4.29 2.03 16.20
C GLY A 309 -5.74 2.08 15.72
N THR A 310 -6.20 3.29 15.43
CA THR A 310 -7.56 3.57 14.96
C THR A 310 -7.59 3.85 13.47
N VAL A 311 -8.60 3.35 12.76
CA VAL A 311 -8.84 3.70 11.35
C VAL A 311 -9.28 5.15 11.27
N ASP A 312 -8.60 5.95 10.45
CA ASP A 312 -8.97 7.34 10.25
C ASP A 312 -10.23 7.45 9.40
N MET A 313 -11.07 8.42 9.77
CA MET A 313 -12.37 8.65 9.14
C MET A 313 -12.53 10.07 8.64
N PHE A 314 -12.95 10.21 7.39
CA PHE A 314 -13.33 11.49 6.80
C PHE A 314 -14.83 11.54 6.56
N HIS A 315 -15.46 12.68 6.84
CA HIS A 315 -16.87 12.92 6.53
C HIS A 315 -16.95 13.94 5.41
N THR A 316 -17.66 13.64 4.33
CA THR A 316 -17.63 14.46 3.12
C THR A 316 -19.00 14.86 2.61
N SER A 317 -19.09 16.12 2.18
CA SER A 317 -20.17 16.66 1.36
C SER A 317 -19.61 17.11 0.02
N THR A 318 -19.47 16.15 -0.90
CA THR A 318 -18.97 16.45 -2.25
C THR A 318 -19.93 17.39 -2.99
N ALA A 319 -21.24 17.29 -2.76
CA ALA A 319 -22.24 18.16 -3.40
C ALA A 319 -22.01 19.63 -3.05
N ASP A 320 -21.90 19.97 -1.75
CA ASP A 320 -21.64 21.35 -1.33
C ASP A 320 -20.26 21.82 -1.82
N TYR A 321 -19.24 20.96 -1.76
CA TYR A 321 -17.90 21.31 -2.25
C TYR A 321 -17.88 21.64 -3.74
N MET A 322 -18.62 20.87 -4.56
CA MET A 322 -18.70 21.12 -6.01
C MET A 322 -19.37 22.47 -6.33
N ILE A 323 -20.31 22.95 -5.51
CA ILE A 323 -20.91 24.29 -5.65
C ILE A 323 -19.83 25.36 -5.50
N TRP A 324 -18.96 25.21 -4.49
CA TRP A 324 -17.86 26.13 -4.19
C TRP A 324 -16.84 26.25 -5.33
N ILE A 325 -16.52 25.15 -6.02
CA ILE A 325 -15.46 25.14 -7.05
C ILE A 325 -15.96 25.28 -8.50
N LYS A 326 -17.25 25.01 -8.79
CA LYS A 326 -17.79 25.16 -10.16
C LYS A 326 -18.29 26.57 -10.43
N THR A 327 -18.80 27.26 -9.42
CA THR A 327 -19.52 28.52 -9.59
C THR A 327 -18.59 29.71 -9.44
N GLY A 328 -18.41 30.50 -10.51
CA GLY A 328 -17.52 31.67 -10.52
C GLY A 328 -17.79 32.70 -9.41
N LYS A 329 -19.07 32.93 -9.12
CA LYS A 329 -19.55 33.85 -8.07
C LYS A 329 -20.82 33.30 -7.45
N ILE A 330 -20.83 33.11 -6.14
CA ILE A 330 -21.92 32.45 -5.42
C ILE A 330 -22.67 33.50 -4.62
N THR A 331 -23.91 33.80 -5.05
CA THR A 331 -24.80 34.70 -4.32
C THR A 331 -25.21 34.08 -3.00
N PHE A 332 -25.54 34.92 -2.01
CA PHE A 332 -25.94 34.44 -0.69
C PHE A 332 -27.03 33.38 -0.76
N ASP A 333 -28.04 33.52 -1.64
CA ASP A 333 -29.16 32.58 -1.74
C ASP A 333 -28.73 31.20 -2.28
N ARG A 334 -27.61 31.13 -3.00
CA ARG A 334 -27.06 29.89 -3.58
C ARG A 334 -25.88 29.31 -2.80
N GLN A 335 -25.47 29.96 -1.71
CA GLN A 335 -24.40 29.42 -0.86
C GLN A 335 -24.86 28.09 -0.23
N PRO A 336 -24.00 27.06 -0.22
CA PRO A 336 -24.30 25.82 0.49
C PRO A 336 -24.27 26.03 2.01
N ALA A 337 -24.77 25.05 2.76
CA ALA A 337 -24.80 25.11 4.22
C ALA A 337 -23.40 24.95 4.85
N LEU A 338 -22.53 24.16 4.22
CA LEU A 338 -21.17 23.94 4.67
C LEU A 338 -20.20 24.91 3.98
N SER A 339 -19.26 25.44 4.77
CA SER A 339 -18.07 26.10 4.21
C SER A 339 -17.19 25.07 3.47
N PRO A 340 -16.28 25.49 2.58
CA PRO A 340 -15.38 24.57 1.89
C PRO A 340 -14.64 23.61 2.84
N GLU A 341 -14.14 24.11 3.97
CA GLU A 341 -13.45 23.32 4.98
C GLU A 341 -14.39 22.35 5.70
N ASP A 342 -15.59 22.80 6.06
CA ASP A 342 -16.61 21.96 6.72
C ASP A 342 -17.14 20.84 5.80
N THR A 343 -16.89 20.90 4.48
CA THR A 343 -17.24 19.80 3.56
C THR A 343 -16.36 18.56 3.71
N GLY A 344 -15.22 18.66 4.40
CA GLY A 344 -14.27 17.56 4.60
C GLY A 344 -13.44 17.14 3.37
N VAL A 345 -13.76 17.64 2.17
CA VAL A 345 -12.96 17.37 0.96
C VAL A 345 -11.53 17.94 1.05
N PRO A 346 -11.32 19.17 1.57
CA PRO A 346 -9.96 19.70 1.77
C PRO A 346 -9.10 18.85 2.72
N ALA A 347 -9.70 18.20 3.73
CA ALA A 347 -8.98 17.33 4.65
C ALA A 347 -8.43 16.07 3.93
N ILE A 348 -9.23 15.47 3.04
CA ILE A 348 -8.77 14.35 2.20
C ILE A 348 -7.67 14.83 1.25
N ARG A 349 -7.82 16.00 0.62
CA ARG A 349 -6.80 16.55 -0.27
C ARG A 349 -5.46 16.77 0.45
N ARG A 350 -5.50 17.34 1.65
CA ARG A 350 -4.32 17.47 2.53
C ARG A 350 -3.67 16.12 2.82
N PHE A 351 -4.47 15.13 3.21
CA PHE A 351 -3.99 13.77 3.43
C PHE A 351 -3.27 13.21 2.19
N LEU A 352 -3.92 13.27 1.02
CA LEU A 352 -3.37 12.74 -0.24
C LEU A 352 -2.08 13.45 -0.65
N PHE A 353 -1.96 14.76 -0.44
CA PHE A 353 -0.71 15.49 -0.71
C PHE A 353 0.44 14.99 0.15
N ASN A 354 0.19 14.63 1.40
CA ASN A 354 1.24 14.20 2.33
C ASN A 354 1.70 12.76 2.12
N LEU A 355 0.90 11.90 1.50
CA LEU A 355 1.26 10.50 1.28
C LEU A 355 2.65 10.31 0.66
N PRO A 356 2.99 10.97 -0.48
CA PRO A 356 4.32 10.86 -1.05
C PRO A 356 5.36 11.75 -0.35
N ALA A 357 4.97 12.66 0.53
CA ALA A 357 5.86 13.71 1.05
C ALA A 357 7.06 13.15 1.81
N SER A 358 6.85 12.16 2.68
CA SER A 358 7.95 11.55 3.44
C SER A 358 8.89 10.74 2.55
N GLN A 359 8.36 10.04 1.53
CA GLN A 359 9.19 9.31 0.57
C GLN A 359 10.01 10.27 -0.29
N ASN A 360 9.37 11.32 -0.82
CA ASN A 360 10.04 12.35 -1.60
C ASN A 360 11.14 13.05 -0.79
N LEU A 361 10.89 13.36 0.48
CA LEU A 361 11.91 13.93 1.36
C LEU A 361 13.08 12.95 1.56
N ARG A 362 12.81 11.67 1.84
CA ARG A 362 13.87 10.66 1.96
C ARG A 362 14.71 10.55 0.68
N ASP A 363 14.08 10.57 -0.48
CA ASP A 363 14.77 10.48 -1.77
C ASP A 363 15.64 11.73 -2.01
N TYR A 364 15.15 12.92 -1.68
CA TYR A 364 15.95 14.15 -1.76
C TYR A 364 17.12 14.13 -0.78
N THR A 365 16.87 13.74 0.47
CA THR A 365 17.91 13.59 1.49
C THR A 365 18.97 12.59 1.06
N TYR A 366 18.57 11.44 0.53
CA TYR A 366 19.51 10.46 0.00
C TYR A 366 20.32 11.03 -1.18
N HIS A 367 19.68 11.73 -2.12
CA HIS A 367 20.37 12.31 -3.25
C HIS A 367 21.36 13.39 -2.84
N ILE A 368 20.96 14.33 -1.99
CA ILE A 368 21.79 15.46 -1.57
C ILE A 368 22.87 15.02 -0.57
N SER A 369 22.57 14.13 0.37
CA SER A 369 23.52 13.75 1.43
C SER A 369 24.38 12.56 1.03
N THR A 370 23.98 11.76 0.05
CA THR A 370 24.74 10.57 -0.40
C THR A 370 25.15 10.65 -1.86
N THR A 371 24.21 10.86 -2.79
CA THR A 371 24.52 10.79 -4.23
C THR A 371 25.44 11.93 -4.68
N VAL A 372 25.15 13.18 -4.30
CA VAL A 372 25.93 14.36 -4.69
C VAL A 372 27.33 14.33 -4.08
N PRO A 373 27.54 14.11 -2.77
CA PRO A 373 28.88 14.03 -2.19
C PRO A 373 29.70 12.89 -2.80
N ALA A 374 29.09 11.71 -3.02
CA ALA A 374 29.79 10.61 -3.70
C ALA A 374 30.22 10.99 -5.12
N PHE A 375 29.42 11.80 -5.82
CA PHE A 375 29.77 12.32 -7.13
C PHE A 375 30.87 13.37 -7.10
N VAL A 376 30.86 14.29 -6.12
CA VAL A 376 31.93 15.27 -5.88
C VAL A 376 33.25 14.58 -5.57
N GLU A 377 33.24 13.60 -4.67
CA GLU A 377 34.43 12.79 -4.35
C GLU A 377 34.95 12.06 -5.59
N LYS A 378 34.05 11.55 -6.44
CA LYS A 378 34.42 10.99 -7.73
C LYS A 378 35.08 12.02 -8.65
N LEU A 379 34.60 13.26 -8.71
CA LEU A 379 35.24 14.33 -9.50
C LEU A 379 36.64 14.64 -9.00
N LYS A 380 36.81 14.81 -7.68
CA LYS A 380 38.12 15.02 -7.06
C LYS A 380 39.08 13.92 -7.45
N ARG A 381 38.68 12.66 -7.30
CA ARG A 381 39.50 11.50 -7.65
C ARG A 381 39.88 11.42 -9.13
N VAL A 382 39.02 11.90 -10.03
CA VAL A 382 39.35 11.95 -11.47
C VAL A 382 40.43 12.99 -11.74
N VAL A 383 40.49 14.06 -10.94
CA VAL A 383 41.45 15.15 -11.06
C VAL A 383 42.75 14.87 -10.28
N THR A 384 42.66 14.30 -9.09
CA THR A 384 43.80 14.01 -8.20
C THR A 384 44.24 12.54 -8.32
N GLN A 385 45.50 12.31 -8.69
CA GLN A 385 46.07 10.96 -8.74
C GLN A 385 46.57 10.45 -7.38
N SER A 386 46.70 11.32 -6.37
CA SER A 386 47.39 11.06 -5.10
C SER A 386 46.69 10.10 -4.14
N ASP A 387 45.38 9.86 -4.32
CA ASP A 387 44.60 9.01 -3.41
C ASP A 387 44.38 7.58 -3.93
N ARG A 388 45.00 7.22 -5.05
CA ARG A 388 44.85 5.90 -5.66
C ARG A 388 45.91 4.93 -5.13
N ASP A 389 45.47 3.80 -4.58
CA ASP A 389 46.36 2.79 -4.03
C ASP A 389 45.96 1.37 -4.48
N ALA A 390 46.94 0.58 -4.90
CA ALA A 390 46.68 -0.79 -5.37
C ALA A 390 46.06 -1.68 -4.29
N GLY A 391 46.31 -1.37 -3.01
CA GLY A 391 45.73 -2.03 -1.85
C GLY A 391 44.20 -1.95 -1.79
N PHE A 392 43.56 -0.93 -2.38
CA PHE A 392 42.10 -0.90 -2.48
C PHE A 392 41.56 -2.04 -3.35
N LYS A 393 42.27 -2.41 -4.43
CA LYS A 393 41.91 -3.55 -5.27
C LYS A 393 42.07 -4.86 -4.51
N THR A 394 43.16 -5.01 -3.75
CA THR A 394 43.39 -6.17 -2.88
C THR A 394 42.24 -6.35 -1.88
N ILE A 395 41.89 -5.28 -1.15
CA ILE A 395 40.78 -5.31 -0.19
C ILE A 395 39.46 -5.65 -0.91
N ALA A 396 39.20 -5.08 -2.09
CA ALA A 396 37.98 -5.38 -2.86
C ALA A 396 37.90 -6.85 -3.26
N ASP A 397 38.98 -7.43 -3.79
CA ASP A 397 39.03 -8.84 -4.17
C ASP A 397 38.82 -9.77 -2.96
N GLU A 398 39.44 -9.46 -1.82
CA GLU A 398 39.27 -10.21 -0.57
C GLU A 398 37.84 -10.12 -0.02
N ILE A 399 37.19 -8.95 -0.13
CA ILE A 399 35.81 -8.73 0.29
C ILE A 399 34.80 -9.39 -0.63
N ASP A 400 35.01 -9.36 -1.95
CA ASP A 400 34.13 -10.03 -2.91
C ASP A 400 34.11 -11.54 -2.65
N ASP A 401 35.27 -12.12 -2.39
CA ASP A 401 35.40 -13.54 -2.04
C ASP A 401 34.77 -13.86 -0.66
N LEU A 402 34.98 -13.01 0.36
CA LEU A 402 34.35 -13.20 1.67
C LEU A 402 32.82 -13.08 1.59
N SER A 403 32.32 -12.00 0.98
CA SER A 403 30.90 -11.67 0.90
C SER A 403 30.15 -12.65 0.02
N GLY A 404 30.68 -13.02 -1.15
CA GLY A 404 30.05 -13.99 -2.05
C GLY A 404 29.91 -15.37 -1.39
N ARG A 405 30.95 -15.85 -0.69
CA ARG A 405 30.89 -17.11 0.07
C ARG A 405 29.92 -17.00 1.24
N TRP A 406 30.07 -15.97 2.08
CA TRP A 406 29.30 -15.86 3.31
C TRP A 406 27.82 -15.57 3.07
N LEU A 407 27.48 -14.61 2.20
CA LEU A 407 26.07 -14.30 1.88
C LEU A 407 25.42 -15.48 1.17
N GLY A 408 26.15 -16.17 0.29
CA GLY A 408 25.68 -17.40 -0.34
C GLY A 408 25.38 -18.50 0.68
N ASP A 409 26.26 -18.69 1.66
CA ASP A 409 26.08 -19.71 2.70
C ASP A 409 25.00 -19.33 3.72
N LEU A 410 24.89 -18.05 4.10
CA LEU A 410 23.80 -17.57 4.94
C LEU A 410 22.45 -17.69 4.24
N ALA A 411 22.35 -17.34 2.96
CA ALA A 411 21.12 -17.50 2.18
C ALA A 411 20.70 -18.97 2.13
N LYS A 412 21.62 -19.89 1.83
CA LYS A 412 21.34 -21.35 1.88
C LYS A 412 20.89 -21.80 3.27
N MET A 413 21.55 -21.32 4.33
CA MET A 413 21.20 -21.66 5.70
C MET A 413 19.81 -21.14 6.08
N LEU A 414 19.45 -19.93 5.63
CA LEU A 414 18.13 -19.35 5.81
C LEU A 414 17.06 -20.10 5.05
N HIS A 415 17.28 -20.40 3.77
CA HIS A 415 16.39 -21.23 2.97
C HIS A 415 16.12 -22.58 3.65
N TRP A 416 17.18 -23.25 4.12
CA TRP A 416 17.06 -24.51 4.85
C TRP A 416 16.32 -24.36 6.19
N THR A 417 16.61 -23.30 6.94
CA THR A 417 15.99 -23.03 8.24
C THR A 417 14.49 -22.74 8.07
N CYS A 418 14.14 -21.90 7.09
CA CYS A 418 12.76 -21.58 6.74
C CYS A 418 12.01 -22.81 6.24
N ALA A 419 12.58 -23.59 5.33
CA ALA A 419 11.99 -24.86 4.88
C ALA A 419 11.75 -25.84 6.06
N THR A 420 12.67 -25.88 7.03
CA THR A 420 12.53 -26.68 8.24
C THR A 420 11.39 -26.15 9.12
N TYR A 421 11.28 -24.84 9.29
CA TYR A 421 10.19 -24.21 10.05
C TYR A 421 8.84 -24.40 9.38
N SER A 422 8.74 -24.21 8.06
CA SER A 422 7.58 -24.54 7.23
C SER A 422 7.17 -26.00 7.45
N LYS A 423 8.12 -26.94 7.32
CA LYS A 423 7.83 -28.37 7.51
C LYS A 423 7.27 -28.67 8.90
N VAL A 424 7.96 -28.24 9.97
CA VAL A 424 7.54 -28.51 11.36
C VAL A 424 6.20 -27.87 11.70
N SER A 425 5.92 -26.69 11.16
CA SER A 425 4.64 -26.01 11.39
C SER A 425 3.50 -26.64 10.59
N VAL A 426 3.73 -27.03 9.33
CA VAL A 426 2.74 -27.73 8.50
C VAL A 426 2.43 -29.13 9.06
N GLU A 427 3.40 -29.84 9.64
CA GLU A 427 3.14 -31.11 10.35
C GLU A 427 2.11 -30.94 11.49
N LYS A 428 1.98 -29.75 12.09
CA LYS A 428 0.94 -29.48 13.09
C LYS A 428 -0.45 -29.34 12.48
N LEU A 429 -0.54 -28.79 11.29
CA LEU A 429 -1.77 -28.73 10.50
C LEU A 429 -2.16 -30.14 10.03
N GLU A 430 -1.20 -30.93 9.54
CA GLU A 430 -1.44 -32.29 9.05
C GLU A 430 -1.84 -33.29 10.14
N LYS A 431 -1.49 -33.04 11.40
CA LYS A 431 -1.85 -33.92 12.53
C LYS A 431 -3.35 -34.21 12.61
N ASP A 432 -4.17 -33.23 12.29
CA ASP A 432 -5.63 -33.32 12.35
C ASP A 432 -6.27 -33.58 10.96
N ASN A 433 -5.46 -33.90 9.94
CA ASN A 433 -5.90 -34.05 8.55
C ASN A 433 -7.10 -35.01 8.41
N ASN A 434 -7.04 -36.20 9.01
CA ASN A 434 -8.14 -37.16 8.96
C ASN A 434 -9.46 -36.62 9.55
N ALA A 435 -9.37 -35.81 10.61
CA ALA A 435 -10.55 -35.18 11.20
C ALA A 435 -11.15 -34.13 10.25
N TYR A 436 -10.32 -33.36 9.55
CA TYR A 436 -10.77 -32.42 8.51
C TYR A 436 -11.41 -33.14 7.32
N LYS A 437 -10.83 -34.25 6.85
CA LYS A 437 -11.40 -35.07 5.78
C LYS A 437 -12.78 -35.60 6.14
N GLU A 438 -12.95 -36.10 7.36
CA GLU A 438 -14.25 -36.58 7.83
C GLU A 438 -15.28 -35.45 7.99
N ALA A 439 -14.87 -34.31 8.53
CA ALA A 439 -15.73 -33.13 8.63
C ALA A 439 -16.19 -32.65 7.24
N LEU A 440 -15.30 -32.65 6.26
CA LEU A 440 -15.61 -32.31 4.86
C LEU A 440 -16.55 -33.33 4.23
N ARG A 441 -16.27 -34.63 4.36
CA ARG A 441 -17.15 -35.72 3.88
C ARG A 441 -18.56 -35.54 4.41
N LYS A 442 -18.69 -35.33 5.73
CA LYS A 442 -19.99 -35.07 6.37
C LYS A 442 -20.67 -33.84 5.79
N ARG A 443 -19.93 -32.76 5.50
CA ARG A 443 -20.47 -31.52 4.91
C ARG A 443 -20.99 -31.74 3.49
N VAL A 444 -20.16 -32.33 2.63
CA VAL A 444 -20.50 -32.59 1.22
C VAL A 444 -21.70 -33.53 1.14
N GLN A 445 -21.61 -34.71 1.76
CA GLN A 445 -22.63 -35.75 1.63
C GLN A 445 -23.96 -35.37 2.29
N LYS A 446 -23.94 -34.82 3.51
CA LYS A 446 -25.18 -34.59 4.27
C LYS A 446 -25.84 -33.24 4.01
N ARG A 447 -25.14 -32.28 3.39
CA ARG A 447 -25.66 -30.92 3.19
C ARG A 447 -25.66 -30.53 1.72
N TRP A 448 -24.51 -30.61 1.04
CA TRP A 448 -24.40 -30.11 -0.33
C TRP A 448 -25.10 -31.02 -1.34
N LEU A 449 -24.90 -32.33 -1.23
CA LEU A 449 -25.53 -33.32 -2.12
C LEU A 449 -27.03 -33.50 -1.84
N GLU A 450 -27.53 -33.08 -0.69
CA GLU A 450 -28.96 -33.09 -0.36
C GLU A 450 -29.73 -31.86 -0.89
N LEU A 451 -29.02 -30.87 -1.46
CA LEU A 451 -29.66 -29.68 -2.01
C LEU A 451 -30.57 -30.00 -3.20
N LYS A 452 -31.65 -29.23 -3.30
CA LYS A 452 -32.55 -29.27 -4.45
C LYS A 452 -31.83 -28.84 -5.74
N PRO A 453 -32.26 -29.34 -6.91
CA PRO A 453 -31.59 -29.09 -8.20
C PRO A 453 -31.29 -27.61 -8.48
N ALA A 454 -32.29 -26.74 -8.24
CA ALA A 454 -32.17 -25.31 -8.52
C ALA A 454 -31.13 -24.62 -7.62
N ALA A 455 -31.12 -24.95 -6.32
CA ALA A 455 -30.16 -24.41 -5.37
C ALA A 455 -28.74 -24.90 -5.68
N PHE A 456 -28.57 -26.22 -5.89
CA PHE A 456 -27.28 -26.81 -6.23
C PHE A 456 -26.65 -26.17 -7.47
N ASN A 457 -27.40 -26.12 -8.58
CA ASN A 457 -26.91 -25.53 -9.82
C ASN A 457 -26.59 -24.04 -9.67
N ARG A 458 -27.37 -23.30 -8.87
CA ARG A 458 -27.11 -21.89 -8.61
C ARG A 458 -25.80 -21.68 -7.85
N ILE A 459 -25.55 -22.46 -6.80
CA ILE A 459 -24.32 -22.33 -6.01
C ILE A 459 -23.09 -22.68 -6.85
N VAL A 460 -23.12 -23.79 -7.60
CA VAL A 460 -21.99 -24.18 -8.46
C VAL A 460 -21.76 -23.12 -9.56
N LYS A 461 -22.82 -22.61 -10.18
CA LYS A 461 -22.71 -21.53 -11.18
C LYS A 461 -22.15 -20.24 -10.58
N SER A 462 -22.44 -19.96 -9.33
CA SER A 462 -21.90 -18.81 -8.59
C SER A 462 -20.61 -19.15 -7.82
N ARG A 463 -19.89 -20.20 -8.23
CA ARG A 463 -18.58 -20.59 -7.68
C ARG A 463 -18.56 -20.72 -6.15
N GLY A 464 -19.64 -21.26 -5.58
CA GLY A 464 -19.74 -21.52 -4.16
C GLY A 464 -20.24 -20.34 -3.32
N ASN A 465 -20.34 -19.12 -3.85
CA ASN A 465 -20.86 -17.96 -3.13
C ASN A 465 -22.18 -17.46 -3.72
N VAL A 466 -23.25 -17.51 -2.94
CA VAL A 466 -24.56 -16.94 -3.28
C VAL A 466 -24.91 -15.92 -2.21
N PRO A 467 -24.73 -14.62 -2.47
CA PRO A 467 -25.13 -13.55 -1.56
C PRO A 467 -26.64 -13.55 -1.33
N LYS A 468 -27.06 -13.16 -0.13
CA LYS A 468 -28.46 -13.00 0.24
C LYS A 468 -29.24 -12.17 -0.80
N GLY A 469 -30.42 -12.64 -1.18
CA GLY A 469 -31.32 -11.94 -2.12
C GLY A 469 -31.01 -12.14 -3.61
N THR A 470 -29.89 -12.77 -3.98
CA THR A 470 -29.52 -13.03 -5.40
C THR A 470 -30.21 -14.25 -6.02
N SER A 471 -30.98 -14.99 -5.22
CA SER A 471 -31.70 -16.20 -5.64
C SER A 471 -33.00 -16.35 -4.85
N LYS A 472 -34.06 -16.81 -5.52
CA LYS A 472 -35.34 -17.19 -4.88
C LYS A 472 -35.46 -18.69 -4.63
N ALA A 473 -34.41 -19.46 -4.94
CA ALA A 473 -34.46 -20.91 -4.77
C ALA A 473 -34.47 -21.27 -3.27
N LYS A 474 -35.36 -22.20 -2.87
CA LYS A 474 -35.45 -22.67 -1.48
C LYS A 474 -34.10 -23.24 -1.02
N GLY A 475 -33.62 -22.79 0.15
CA GLY A 475 -32.30 -23.10 0.70
C GLY A 475 -31.20 -22.08 0.37
N LEU A 476 -31.55 -20.97 -0.31
CA LEU A 476 -30.66 -19.84 -0.61
C LEU A 476 -31.27 -18.51 -0.11
N GLU A 477 -32.11 -18.58 0.93
CA GLU A 477 -32.75 -17.42 1.55
C GLU A 477 -31.74 -16.51 2.27
N ASP A 478 -30.68 -17.11 2.80
CA ASP A 478 -29.53 -16.44 3.41
C ASP A 478 -28.28 -16.57 2.54
N THR A 479 -27.23 -15.82 2.87
CA THR A 479 -25.93 -15.93 2.21
C THR A 479 -25.39 -17.35 2.38
N VAL A 480 -25.08 -18.01 1.26
CA VAL A 480 -24.43 -19.33 1.25
C VAL A 480 -23.06 -19.19 0.64
N ASN A 481 -22.02 -19.41 1.44
CA ASN A 481 -20.63 -19.37 0.98
C ASN A 481 -19.92 -20.70 1.33
N TRP A 482 -19.86 -21.60 0.35
CA TRP A 482 -19.17 -22.88 0.49
C TRP A 482 -17.67 -22.72 0.73
N ASN A 483 -17.04 -21.65 0.22
CA ASN A 483 -15.62 -21.42 0.45
C ASN A 483 -15.33 -21.09 1.93
N VAL A 484 -16.15 -20.24 2.55
CA VAL A 484 -16.06 -19.95 4.00
C VAL A 484 -16.33 -21.20 4.83
N GLU A 485 -17.30 -22.03 4.44
CA GLU A 485 -17.56 -23.30 5.11
C GLU A 485 -16.37 -24.27 5.07
N LEU A 486 -15.67 -24.34 3.95
CA LEU A 486 -14.46 -25.14 3.78
C LEU A 486 -13.31 -24.59 4.62
N ALA A 487 -13.09 -23.27 4.58
CA ALA A 487 -12.07 -22.60 5.38
C ALA A 487 -12.28 -22.82 6.88
N ALA A 488 -13.53 -22.74 7.35
CA ALA A 488 -13.90 -22.96 8.74
C ALA A 488 -13.54 -24.38 9.25
N ILE A 489 -13.58 -25.40 8.38
CA ILE A 489 -13.16 -26.77 8.74
C ILE A 489 -11.66 -26.80 9.05
N LEU A 490 -10.86 -26.07 8.29
CA LEU A 490 -9.39 -26.06 8.38
C LEU A 490 -8.85 -25.00 9.36
N LYS A 491 -9.67 -24.03 9.78
CA LYS A 491 -9.28 -22.87 10.57
C LYS A 491 -8.43 -23.20 11.80
N SER A 492 -8.86 -24.20 12.59
CA SER A 492 -8.12 -24.61 13.79
C SER A 492 -6.72 -25.13 13.49
N GLY A 493 -6.53 -25.78 12.33
CA GLY A 493 -5.24 -26.28 11.89
C GLY A 493 -4.31 -25.15 11.47
N PHE A 494 -4.83 -24.19 10.70
CA PHE A 494 -4.06 -23.00 10.31
C PHE A 494 -3.67 -22.14 11.52
N GLN A 495 -4.53 -22.00 12.53
CA GLN A 495 -4.18 -21.31 13.78
C GLN A 495 -3.04 -22.02 14.54
N LYS A 496 -3.02 -23.36 14.56
CA LYS A 496 -1.92 -24.14 15.16
C LYS A 496 -0.63 -24.00 14.36
N TRP A 497 -0.71 -24.02 13.03
CA TRP A 497 0.42 -23.74 12.14
C TRP A 497 1.02 -22.37 12.46
N TYR A 498 0.19 -21.32 12.43
CA TYR A 498 0.60 -19.93 12.66
C TYR A 498 1.29 -19.77 14.01
N ALA A 499 0.70 -20.27 15.09
CA ALA A 499 1.29 -20.16 16.42
C ALA A 499 2.70 -20.80 16.51
N VAL A 500 2.93 -21.91 15.82
CA VAL A 500 4.25 -22.55 15.78
C VAL A 500 5.21 -21.81 14.87
N HIS A 501 4.78 -21.43 13.67
CA HIS A 501 5.61 -20.76 12.68
C HIS A 501 6.05 -19.36 13.16
N SER A 502 5.13 -18.55 13.72
CA SER A 502 5.43 -17.21 14.23
C SER A 502 6.45 -17.25 15.36
N GLU A 503 6.38 -18.25 16.25
CA GLU A 503 7.36 -18.41 17.33
C GLU A 503 8.76 -18.74 16.80
N GLN A 504 8.87 -19.43 15.65
CA GLN A 504 10.15 -19.69 15.00
C GLN A 504 10.67 -18.46 14.25
N LEU A 505 9.81 -17.75 13.50
CA LEU A 505 10.19 -16.49 12.85
C LEU A 505 10.66 -15.45 13.86
N ARG A 506 10.04 -15.38 15.04
CA ARG A 506 10.47 -14.47 16.11
C ARG A 506 11.90 -14.78 16.60
N LYS A 507 12.25 -16.06 16.77
CA LYS A 507 13.63 -16.45 17.14
C LYS A 507 14.62 -16.10 16.04
N LEU A 508 14.22 -16.28 14.78
CA LEU A 508 15.05 -15.94 13.63
C LEU A 508 15.29 -14.42 13.54
N ARG A 509 14.25 -13.63 13.78
CA ARG A 509 14.32 -12.15 13.86
C ARG A 509 15.30 -11.68 14.93
N ASP A 510 15.32 -12.33 16.09
CA ASP A 510 16.22 -11.99 17.19
C ASP A 510 17.68 -12.43 16.89
N ALA A 511 17.87 -13.55 16.18
CA ALA A 511 19.20 -14.13 15.91
C ALA A 511 19.95 -13.49 14.73
N LEU A 512 19.22 -13.05 13.71
CA LEU A 512 19.80 -12.58 12.45
C LEU A 512 20.67 -11.32 12.59
N PRO A 513 20.25 -10.25 13.31
CA PRO A 513 21.09 -9.07 13.48
C PRO A 513 22.44 -9.37 14.15
N LEU A 514 22.46 -10.31 15.09
CA LEU A 514 23.70 -10.77 15.75
C LEU A 514 24.62 -11.50 14.77
N ASN A 515 24.05 -12.26 13.84
CA ASN A 515 24.82 -12.92 12.80
C ASN A 515 25.42 -11.91 11.79
N MET A 516 24.70 -10.82 11.49
CA MET A 516 25.23 -9.72 10.65
C MET A 516 26.38 -8.98 11.33
N ASP A 517 26.38 -8.87 12.66
CA ASP A 517 27.53 -8.32 13.40
C ASP A 517 28.79 -9.15 13.22
N VAL A 518 28.67 -10.48 13.24
CA VAL A 518 29.81 -11.37 12.98
C VAL A 518 30.38 -11.15 11.58
N LEU A 519 29.54 -10.99 10.55
CA LEU A 519 30.01 -10.66 9.20
C LEU A 519 30.74 -9.32 9.17
N PHE A 520 30.17 -8.30 9.82
CA PHE A 520 30.78 -6.98 9.89
C PHE A 520 32.17 -7.05 10.53
N HIS A 521 32.30 -7.70 11.69
CA HIS A 521 33.57 -7.85 12.38
C HIS A 521 34.59 -8.69 11.58
N LYS A 522 34.15 -9.76 10.91
CA LYS A 522 35.01 -10.54 10.01
C LYS A 522 35.53 -9.71 8.84
N THR A 523 34.69 -8.85 8.28
CA THR A 523 35.07 -7.95 7.18
C THR A 523 36.09 -6.91 7.64
N VAL A 524 35.90 -6.33 8.83
CA VAL A 524 36.87 -5.40 9.44
C VAL A 524 38.19 -6.10 9.77
N ALA A 525 38.14 -7.32 10.30
CA ALA A 525 39.34 -8.12 10.58
C ALA A 525 40.10 -8.46 9.29
N LEU A 526 39.39 -8.79 8.21
CA LEU A 526 39.97 -9.01 6.89
C LEU A 526 40.68 -7.75 6.38
N MET A 527 40.06 -6.58 6.50
CA MET A 527 40.71 -5.30 6.13
C MET A 527 41.98 -5.05 6.96
N ASN A 528 41.94 -5.29 8.28
CA ASN A 528 43.10 -5.10 9.16
C ASN A 528 44.27 -6.04 8.81
N ASN A 529 43.98 -7.22 8.27
CA ASN A 529 44.96 -8.22 7.89
C ASN A 529 45.38 -8.16 6.41
N SER A 530 44.78 -7.25 5.64
CA SER A 530 45.07 -7.09 4.21
C SER A 530 46.50 -6.59 3.99
N ALA A 531 47.10 -6.95 2.85
CA ALA A 531 48.44 -6.49 2.47
C ALA A 531 48.48 -4.99 2.06
N ALA A 532 47.34 -4.31 2.08
CA ALA A 532 47.22 -2.89 1.80
C ALA A 532 47.92 -2.03 2.86
N ASN A 533 48.28 -0.79 2.51
CA ASN A 533 48.87 0.13 3.49
C ASN A 533 47.81 0.59 4.52
N LEU A 534 48.29 1.02 5.70
CA LEU A 534 47.44 1.41 6.83
C LEU A 534 46.43 2.52 6.48
N ILE A 535 46.84 3.51 5.68
CA ILE A 535 45.96 4.63 5.29
C ILE A 535 44.78 4.12 4.46
N THR A 536 45.04 3.18 3.55
CA THR A 536 44.04 2.53 2.69
C THR A 536 43.06 1.70 3.52
N VAL A 537 43.58 0.92 4.47
CA VAL A 537 42.77 0.12 5.40
C VAL A 537 41.84 1.01 6.24
N GLU A 538 42.36 2.07 6.85
CA GLU A 538 41.54 2.97 7.68
C GLU A 538 40.50 3.73 6.86
N LYS A 539 40.83 4.16 5.63
CA LYS A 539 39.85 4.75 4.70
C LYS A 539 38.74 3.75 4.32
N ALA A 540 39.09 2.50 4.04
CA ALA A 540 38.13 1.45 3.72
C ALA A 540 37.20 1.16 4.91
N LYS A 541 37.74 1.06 6.13
CA LYS A 541 36.97 0.86 7.37
C LYS A 541 36.02 2.00 7.66
N ALA A 542 36.50 3.25 7.55
CA ALA A 542 35.67 4.43 7.74
C ALA A 542 34.46 4.44 6.78
N LYS A 543 34.68 4.01 5.53
CA LYS A 543 33.60 3.91 4.54
C LYS A 543 32.67 2.71 4.77
N PHE A 544 33.18 1.60 5.29
CA PHE A 544 32.40 0.40 5.57
C PHE A 544 31.55 0.51 6.83
N ALA A 545 31.98 1.29 7.84
CA ALA A 545 31.32 1.37 9.14
C ALA A 545 29.79 1.64 9.07
N PRO A 546 29.28 2.58 8.25
CA PRO A 546 27.83 2.80 8.12
C PRO A 546 27.05 1.60 7.57
N MET A 547 27.71 0.67 6.86
CA MET A 547 27.06 -0.51 6.31
C MET A 547 26.58 -1.48 7.39
N GLN A 548 27.15 -1.46 8.61
CA GLN A 548 26.70 -2.31 9.71
C GLN A 548 25.20 -2.08 10.00
N HIS A 549 24.83 -0.82 10.20
CA HIS A 549 23.45 -0.44 10.45
C HIS A 549 22.57 -0.76 9.23
N GLY A 550 23.03 -0.39 8.03
CA GLY A 550 22.30 -0.66 6.79
C GLY A 550 21.97 -2.14 6.60
N MET A 551 22.95 -3.03 6.80
CA MET A 551 22.77 -4.48 6.74
C MET A 551 21.74 -4.99 7.76
N LYS A 552 21.85 -4.55 9.02
CA LYS A 552 20.89 -4.92 10.07
C LYS A 552 19.47 -4.47 9.74
N SER A 553 19.30 -3.21 9.33
CA SER A 553 17.99 -2.68 8.97
C SER A 553 17.37 -3.44 7.80
N LYS A 554 18.16 -3.84 6.79
CA LYS A 554 17.65 -4.63 5.65
C LYS A 554 17.18 -6.02 6.09
N VAL A 555 17.94 -6.69 6.96
CA VAL A 555 17.56 -8.02 7.46
C VAL A 555 16.35 -7.94 8.40
N LEU A 556 16.25 -6.91 9.24
CA LEU A 556 15.06 -6.68 10.06
C LEU A 556 13.82 -6.38 9.20
N ALA A 557 13.97 -5.55 8.17
CA ALA A 557 12.88 -5.29 7.22
C ALA A 557 12.42 -6.55 6.49
N MET A 558 13.36 -7.44 6.09
CA MET A 558 13.02 -8.76 5.54
C MET A 558 12.18 -9.57 6.53
N MET A 559 12.59 -9.63 7.80
CA MET A 559 11.87 -10.39 8.83
C MET A 559 10.48 -9.81 9.12
N ASP A 560 10.34 -8.50 9.14
CA ASP A 560 9.04 -7.85 9.32
C ASP A 560 8.12 -8.14 8.11
N GLU A 561 8.64 -8.12 6.88
CA GLU A 561 7.90 -8.50 5.66
C GLU A 561 7.49 -9.99 5.69
N MET A 562 8.36 -10.89 6.16
CA MET A 562 8.02 -12.32 6.34
C MET A 562 6.89 -12.53 7.36
N ILE A 563 6.90 -11.79 8.47
CA ILE A 563 5.83 -11.86 9.49
C ILE A 563 4.51 -11.32 8.93
N ILE A 564 4.55 -10.27 8.12
CA ILE A 564 3.36 -9.75 7.43
C ILE A 564 2.81 -10.78 6.44
N GLU A 565 3.65 -11.39 5.62
CA GLU A 565 3.24 -12.43 4.67
C GLU A 565 2.69 -13.68 5.37
N GLU A 566 3.27 -14.08 6.50
CA GLU A 566 2.75 -15.17 7.33
C GLU A 566 1.29 -14.89 7.77
N LYS A 567 1.03 -13.68 8.28
CA LYS A 567 -0.33 -13.27 8.68
C LYS A 567 -1.29 -13.25 7.50
N ARG A 568 -0.85 -12.72 6.35
CA ARG A 568 -1.65 -12.71 5.12
C ARG A 568 -2.02 -14.13 4.67
N LEU A 569 -1.06 -15.06 4.71
CA LEU A 569 -1.32 -16.47 4.40
C LEU A 569 -2.31 -17.10 5.38
N LEU A 570 -2.24 -16.78 6.68
CA LEU A 570 -3.24 -17.22 7.65
C LEU A 570 -4.63 -16.73 7.24
N HIS A 571 -4.80 -15.42 7.02
CA HIS A 571 -6.10 -14.84 6.70
C HIS A 571 -6.68 -15.38 5.39
N ARG A 572 -5.85 -15.54 4.34
CA ARG A 572 -6.25 -16.15 3.06
C ARG A 572 -6.63 -17.62 3.16
N ALA A 573 -6.07 -18.34 4.13
CA ALA A 573 -6.37 -19.74 4.37
C ALA A 573 -7.63 -19.92 5.25
N THR A 574 -7.90 -18.96 6.14
CA THR A 574 -9.05 -18.98 7.07
C THR A 574 -10.26 -18.20 6.59
N LEU A 575 -10.12 -17.38 5.53
CA LEU A 575 -11.11 -16.46 4.97
C LEU A 575 -11.66 -15.50 6.05
N GLU A 576 -10.80 -15.05 6.97
CA GLU A 576 -11.18 -14.11 8.02
C GLU A 576 -11.49 -12.70 7.50
N ASP A 577 -10.99 -12.36 6.32
CA ASP A 577 -11.23 -11.08 5.63
C ASP A 577 -12.37 -11.14 4.61
N GLU A 578 -13.03 -12.31 4.45
CA GLU A 578 -14.13 -12.55 3.50
C GLU A 578 -13.79 -12.24 2.03
N ARG A 579 -12.50 -12.08 1.68
CA ARG A 579 -12.07 -11.72 0.33
C ARG A 579 -12.24 -12.87 -0.65
N GLU A 580 -12.47 -12.52 -1.89
CA GLU A 580 -12.74 -13.49 -2.95
C GLU A 580 -11.45 -14.03 -3.58
N ASN A 581 -10.35 -13.30 -3.44
CA ASN A 581 -9.01 -13.80 -3.80
C ASN A 581 -8.40 -14.62 -2.64
N ASN A 582 -8.99 -15.79 -2.38
CA ASN A 582 -8.54 -16.67 -1.30
C ASN A 582 -8.11 -18.06 -1.82
N MET A 583 -7.34 -18.77 -0.99
CA MET A 583 -6.76 -20.06 -1.36
C MET A 583 -7.81 -21.13 -1.66
N ILE A 584 -8.92 -21.11 -0.94
CA ILE A 584 -10.01 -22.07 -1.13
C ILE A 584 -10.62 -21.87 -2.52
N SER A 585 -10.91 -20.62 -2.89
CA SER A 585 -11.49 -20.26 -4.18
C SER A 585 -10.60 -20.62 -5.37
N ALA A 586 -9.28 -20.50 -5.22
CA ALA A 586 -8.32 -20.89 -6.26
C ALA A 586 -8.38 -22.39 -6.60
N ILE A 587 -8.85 -23.22 -5.66
CA ILE A 587 -9.00 -24.67 -5.85
C ILE A 587 -10.43 -25.01 -6.27
N THR A 588 -11.42 -24.38 -5.64
CA THR A 588 -12.82 -24.75 -5.84
C THR A 588 -13.37 -24.26 -7.17
N ASP A 589 -12.84 -23.19 -7.75
CA ASP A 589 -13.26 -22.67 -9.06
C ASP A 589 -13.14 -23.69 -10.18
N GLU A 590 -11.96 -24.31 -10.33
CA GLU A 590 -11.74 -25.34 -11.34
C GLU A 590 -12.68 -26.53 -11.15
N ILE A 591 -12.94 -26.89 -9.88
CA ILE A 591 -13.87 -27.97 -9.53
C ILE A 591 -15.30 -27.58 -9.93
N TYR A 592 -15.74 -26.36 -9.63
CA TYR A 592 -17.09 -25.90 -9.93
C TYR A 592 -17.30 -25.76 -11.44
N ASP A 593 -16.30 -25.28 -12.18
CA ASP A 593 -16.36 -25.15 -13.63
C ASP A 593 -16.41 -26.55 -14.29
N ASP A 594 -15.60 -27.53 -13.83
CA ASP A 594 -15.69 -28.93 -14.29
C ASP A 594 -17.06 -29.55 -13.99
N VAL A 595 -17.56 -29.42 -12.75
CA VAL A 595 -18.88 -29.93 -12.35
C VAL A 595 -20.00 -29.27 -13.15
N LEU A 596 -19.89 -27.98 -13.47
CA LEU A 596 -20.88 -27.26 -14.26
C LEU A 596 -20.86 -27.70 -15.73
N ALA A 597 -19.68 -27.92 -16.31
CA ALA A 597 -19.50 -28.38 -17.67
C ALA A 597 -19.80 -29.88 -17.87
N ALA A 598 -19.70 -30.67 -16.79
CA ALA A 598 -19.87 -32.12 -16.83
C ALA A 598 -21.25 -32.55 -17.36
N THR A 599 -21.23 -33.38 -18.40
CA THR A 599 -22.42 -34.03 -18.98
C THR A 599 -22.28 -35.56 -18.92
N PRO A 600 -23.34 -36.31 -18.56
CA PRO A 600 -23.29 -37.77 -18.58
C PRO A 600 -23.12 -38.31 -20.00
N GLU A 601 -22.62 -39.53 -20.12
CA GLU A 601 -22.59 -40.23 -21.40
C GLU A 601 -24.00 -40.44 -21.99
N LEU A 602 -24.08 -40.38 -23.32
CA LEU A 602 -25.30 -40.63 -24.07
C LEU A 602 -25.35 -42.10 -24.53
N LYS A 603 -26.40 -42.82 -24.17
CA LYS A 603 -26.69 -44.15 -24.69
C LYS A 603 -27.74 -44.05 -25.80
N CYS A 604 -27.46 -44.67 -26.94
CA CYS A 604 -28.45 -44.85 -28.00
C CYS A 604 -29.51 -45.85 -27.53
N THR A 605 -30.76 -45.43 -27.53
CA THR A 605 -31.89 -46.34 -27.32
C THR A 605 -32.17 -47.13 -28.59
N VAL A 606 -32.84 -48.29 -28.48
CA VAL A 606 -33.24 -49.15 -29.61
C VAL A 606 -34.03 -48.39 -30.68
N LYS A 607 -34.68 -47.27 -30.31
CA LYS A 607 -35.43 -46.38 -31.21
C LYS A 607 -34.60 -45.22 -31.78
N GLY A 608 -33.26 -45.27 -31.70
CA GLY A 608 -32.36 -44.23 -32.19
C GLY A 608 -32.32 -42.92 -31.37
N LYS A 609 -33.14 -42.77 -30.32
CA LYS A 609 -33.10 -41.59 -29.45
C LYS A 609 -31.92 -41.68 -28.49
N LYS A 610 -31.10 -40.61 -28.42
CA LYS A 610 -30.03 -40.48 -27.43
C LYS A 610 -30.63 -40.13 -26.07
N ARG A 611 -30.31 -40.90 -25.04
CA ARG A 611 -30.70 -40.61 -23.64
C ARG A 611 -29.45 -40.69 -22.77
N TYR A 612 -29.33 -39.76 -21.83
CA TYR A 612 -28.25 -39.83 -20.84
C TYR A 612 -28.35 -41.14 -20.03
N VAL A 613 -27.20 -41.79 -19.81
CA VAL A 613 -27.08 -43.00 -18.99
C VAL A 613 -27.51 -42.72 -17.54
N MET A 614 -27.22 -41.51 -17.05
CA MET A 614 -27.57 -41.02 -15.73
C MET A 614 -28.27 -39.66 -15.82
N GLY A 615 -29.14 -39.33 -14.85
CA GLY A 615 -29.69 -37.98 -14.76
C GLY A 615 -28.57 -36.94 -14.55
N VAL A 616 -28.58 -35.86 -15.33
CA VAL A 616 -27.52 -34.83 -15.34
C VAL A 616 -27.19 -34.32 -13.94
N LEU A 617 -28.19 -34.05 -13.11
CA LEU A 617 -27.95 -33.60 -11.74
C LEU A 617 -27.25 -34.64 -10.87
N ARG A 618 -27.67 -35.91 -10.96
CA ARG A 618 -27.05 -37.00 -10.19
C ARG A 618 -25.58 -37.17 -10.60
N PHE A 619 -25.30 -37.06 -11.90
CA PHE A 619 -23.95 -37.11 -12.43
C PHE A 619 -23.10 -35.93 -11.93
N LYS A 620 -23.61 -34.70 -11.97
CA LYS A 620 -22.91 -33.52 -11.43
C LYS A 620 -22.65 -33.62 -9.93
N LYS A 621 -23.59 -34.16 -9.16
CA LYS A 621 -23.44 -34.42 -7.72
C LYS A 621 -22.35 -35.46 -7.45
N GLN A 622 -22.35 -36.56 -8.19
CA GLN A 622 -21.29 -37.56 -8.12
C GLN A 622 -19.93 -36.96 -8.49
N ARG A 623 -19.88 -36.15 -9.56
CA ARG A 623 -18.65 -35.48 -10.00
C ARG A 623 -18.10 -34.53 -8.93
N LEU A 624 -18.97 -33.78 -8.27
CA LEU A 624 -18.60 -32.93 -7.13
C LEU A 624 -18.05 -33.80 -5.98
N GLU A 625 -18.71 -34.89 -5.65
CA GLU A 625 -18.26 -35.82 -4.61
C GLU A 625 -16.87 -36.39 -4.90
N GLU A 626 -16.63 -36.82 -6.14
CA GLU A 626 -15.34 -37.33 -6.62
C GLU A 626 -14.22 -36.28 -6.44
N HIS A 627 -14.44 -35.03 -6.85
CA HIS A 627 -13.42 -33.97 -6.71
C HIS A 627 -13.08 -33.62 -5.27
N PHE A 628 -14.05 -33.73 -4.35
CA PHE A 628 -13.85 -33.35 -2.96
C PHE A 628 -13.34 -34.51 -2.09
N LEU A 629 -13.77 -35.75 -2.36
CA LEU A 629 -13.64 -36.87 -1.42
C LEU A 629 -12.76 -38.04 -1.92
N THR A 630 -12.31 -38.03 -3.17
CA THR A 630 -11.42 -39.08 -3.70
C THR A 630 -10.12 -39.15 -2.88
N ALA A 631 -9.70 -40.36 -2.51
CA ALA A 631 -8.57 -40.55 -1.60
C ALA A 631 -7.23 -40.05 -2.19
N GLU A 632 -6.99 -40.22 -3.50
CA GLU A 632 -5.73 -39.79 -4.13
C GLU A 632 -5.62 -38.27 -4.30
N SER A 633 -6.75 -37.55 -4.28
CA SER A 633 -6.82 -36.12 -4.60
C SER A 633 -7.76 -35.36 -3.68
N HIS A 634 -7.85 -35.79 -2.43
CA HIS A 634 -8.80 -35.26 -1.47
C HIS A 634 -8.61 -33.75 -1.30
N PHE A 635 -9.71 -32.99 -1.28
CA PHE A 635 -9.67 -31.52 -1.27
C PHE A 635 -8.78 -30.95 -0.15
N VAL A 636 -8.88 -31.49 1.07
CA VAL A 636 -8.03 -31.09 2.20
C VAL A 636 -6.54 -31.25 1.89
N ASP A 637 -6.12 -32.36 1.27
CA ASP A 637 -4.71 -32.57 0.94
C ASP A 637 -4.26 -31.57 -0.13
N ARG A 638 -5.12 -31.26 -1.11
CA ARG A 638 -4.86 -30.24 -2.13
C ARG A 638 -4.66 -28.85 -1.51
N VAL A 639 -5.51 -28.46 -0.55
CA VAL A 639 -5.38 -27.19 0.18
C VAL A 639 -4.07 -27.13 0.94
N ILE A 640 -3.73 -28.15 1.72
CA ILE A 640 -2.48 -28.19 2.50
C ILE A 640 -1.26 -28.15 1.57
N ALA A 641 -1.30 -28.89 0.45
CA ALA A 641 -0.20 -28.91 -0.52
C ALA A 641 0.01 -27.55 -1.18
N ILE A 642 -1.07 -26.90 -1.62
CA ILE A 642 -1.02 -25.55 -2.22
C ILE A 642 -0.57 -24.52 -1.18
N PHE A 643 -1.07 -24.60 0.05
CA PHE A 643 -0.65 -23.74 1.15
C PHE A 643 0.85 -23.83 1.39
N LYS A 644 1.36 -25.06 1.54
CA LYS A 644 2.78 -25.32 1.76
C LYS A 644 3.63 -24.77 0.61
N LYS A 645 3.22 -25.01 -0.64
CA LYS A 645 3.90 -24.48 -1.82
C LYS A 645 3.96 -22.95 -1.79
N GLN A 646 2.84 -22.28 -1.53
CA GLN A 646 2.80 -20.82 -1.47
C GLN A 646 3.64 -20.26 -0.32
N LEU A 647 3.59 -20.89 0.86
CA LEU A 647 4.42 -20.52 2.00
C LEU A 647 5.91 -20.60 1.64
N ASP A 648 6.35 -21.73 1.08
CA ASP A 648 7.75 -21.94 0.71
C ASP A 648 8.20 -20.97 -0.39
N GLU A 649 7.38 -20.77 -1.44
CA GLU A 649 7.66 -19.81 -2.52
C GLU A 649 7.78 -18.37 -2.01
N LYS A 650 6.88 -17.93 -1.12
CA LYS A 650 6.88 -16.58 -0.55
C LYS A 650 8.08 -16.34 0.36
N MET A 651 8.37 -17.27 1.26
CA MET A 651 9.51 -17.15 2.18
C MET A 651 10.85 -17.15 1.42
N THR A 652 10.99 -18.05 0.45
CA THR A 652 12.19 -18.14 -0.42
C THR A 652 12.35 -16.86 -1.23
N GLY A 653 11.28 -16.39 -1.89
CA GLY A 653 11.32 -15.17 -2.69
C GLY A 653 11.67 -13.91 -1.89
N LEU A 654 11.23 -13.82 -0.63
CA LEU A 654 11.64 -12.73 0.27
C LEU A 654 13.12 -12.81 0.63
N ILE A 655 13.64 -13.99 0.96
CA ILE A 655 15.07 -14.18 1.23
C ILE A 655 15.88 -13.74 0.00
N ASP A 656 15.55 -14.25 -1.18
CA ASP A 656 16.29 -13.92 -2.41
C ASP A 656 16.25 -12.41 -2.72
N LYS A 657 15.08 -11.78 -2.63
CA LYS A 657 14.88 -10.34 -2.83
C LYS A 657 15.77 -9.48 -1.92
N TYR A 658 15.87 -9.84 -0.64
CA TYR A 658 16.68 -9.06 0.31
C TYR A 658 18.16 -9.39 0.25
N PHE A 659 18.53 -10.62 -0.08
CA PHE A 659 19.93 -10.99 -0.29
C PHE A 659 20.49 -10.39 -1.58
N GLU A 660 19.69 -10.25 -2.64
CA GLU A 660 20.07 -9.46 -3.82
C GLU A 660 20.40 -8.01 -3.44
N ARG A 661 19.58 -7.40 -2.57
CA ARG A 661 19.82 -6.04 -2.06
C ARG A 661 21.09 -5.95 -1.19
N LEU A 662 21.35 -6.95 -0.35
CA LEU A 662 22.57 -7.02 0.45
C LEU A 662 23.81 -7.20 -0.44
N ASN A 663 23.75 -8.10 -1.42
CA ASN A 663 24.80 -8.26 -2.42
C ASN A 663 25.05 -6.94 -3.16
N ALA A 664 24.01 -6.23 -3.60
CA ALA A 664 24.15 -4.94 -4.25
C ALA A 664 24.85 -3.90 -3.35
N MET A 665 24.65 -3.93 -2.03
CA MET A 665 25.38 -3.06 -1.09
C MET A 665 26.87 -3.40 -1.03
N PHE A 666 27.23 -4.69 -1.04
CA PHE A 666 28.62 -5.14 -1.10
C PHE A 666 29.26 -4.84 -2.45
N ASP A 667 28.54 -5.05 -3.55
CA ASP A 667 28.98 -4.70 -4.91
C ASP A 667 29.23 -3.21 -5.04
N GLU A 668 28.37 -2.36 -4.46
CA GLU A 668 28.56 -0.91 -4.43
C GLU A 668 29.82 -0.53 -3.65
N PHE A 669 30.06 -1.18 -2.50
CA PHE A 669 31.26 -0.96 -1.70
C PHE A 669 32.53 -1.47 -2.39
N SER A 670 32.50 -2.66 -2.97
CA SER A 670 33.61 -3.22 -3.77
C SER A 670 33.91 -2.33 -4.97
N LYS A 671 32.88 -1.90 -5.68
CA LYS A 671 33.00 -0.92 -6.77
C LYS A 671 33.63 0.36 -6.26
N TYR A 672 33.22 0.88 -5.11
CA TYR A 672 33.84 2.06 -4.49
C TYR A 672 35.34 1.83 -4.27
N LEU A 673 35.76 0.70 -3.70
CA LEU A 673 37.18 0.39 -3.49
C LEU A 673 37.95 0.29 -4.81
N ARG A 674 37.42 -0.43 -5.80
CA ARG A 674 38.04 -0.59 -7.13
C ARG A 674 38.17 0.73 -7.86
N ASP A 675 37.20 1.61 -7.70
CA ASP A 675 37.21 2.97 -8.22
C ASP A 675 38.35 3.82 -7.60
N HIS A 676 38.91 3.44 -6.44
CA HIS A 676 40.09 4.04 -5.80
C HIS A 676 41.40 3.30 -6.10
N ALA A 677 41.37 2.23 -6.91
CA ALA A 677 42.60 1.59 -7.37
C ALA A 677 43.30 2.44 -8.46
N PRO A 678 44.61 2.24 -8.70
CA PRO A 678 45.30 2.81 -9.84
C PRO A 678 44.63 2.41 -11.14
N VAL A 679 44.68 3.30 -12.12
CA VAL A 679 43.97 3.11 -13.38
C VAL A 679 44.92 2.69 -14.48
N ASP A 680 44.62 1.54 -15.09
CA ASP A 680 45.48 0.86 -16.05
C ASP A 680 45.42 1.44 -17.49
N TYR A 681 45.07 2.72 -17.67
CA TYR A 681 45.05 3.36 -18.99
C TYR A 681 45.85 4.66 -19.04
N LEU A 682 46.38 4.94 -20.24
CA LEU A 682 47.09 6.19 -20.52
C LEU A 682 46.09 7.34 -20.64
N ILE A 683 46.25 8.36 -19.81
CA ILE A 683 45.50 9.61 -19.93
C ILE A 683 45.97 10.32 -21.20
N ASN A 684 45.04 10.53 -22.13
CA ASN A 684 45.35 11.27 -23.35
C ASN A 684 45.43 12.79 -23.06
N PRO A 685 46.13 13.58 -23.90
CA PRO A 685 46.27 15.02 -23.67
C PRO A 685 44.93 15.78 -23.58
N LEU A 686 43.89 15.28 -24.25
CA LEU A 686 42.54 15.84 -24.18
C LEU A 686 41.91 15.63 -22.79
N GLY A 687 42.07 14.44 -22.22
CA GLY A 687 41.60 14.07 -20.90
C GLY A 687 42.34 14.83 -19.80
N GLU A 688 43.64 15.09 -19.98
CA GLU A 688 44.41 15.95 -19.08
C GLU A 688 43.86 17.39 -19.10
N HIS A 689 43.61 17.94 -20.28
CA HIS A 689 42.99 19.26 -20.40
C HIS A 689 41.61 19.33 -19.74
N VAL A 690 40.78 18.30 -19.90
CA VAL A 690 39.45 18.24 -19.24
C VAL A 690 39.58 18.18 -17.72
N ARG A 691 40.53 17.40 -17.18
CA ARG A 691 40.79 17.32 -15.73
C ARG A 691 41.20 18.67 -15.15
N VAL A 692 42.09 19.40 -15.82
CA VAL A 692 42.49 20.77 -15.41
C VAL A 692 41.30 21.74 -15.42
N GLN A 693 40.35 21.58 -16.34
CA GLN A 693 39.12 22.41 -16.32
C GLN A 693 38.17 21.99 -15.20
N LEU A 694 37.97 20.68 -15.00
CA LEU A 694 37.14 20.16 -13.91
C LEU A 694 37.68 20.59 -12.55
N GLU A 695 39.00 20.56 -12.35
CA GLU A 695 39.67 21.01 -11.12
C GLU A 695 39.24 22.43 -10.70
N LYS A 696 39.19 23.35 -11.67
CA LYS A 696 38.75 24.74 -11.44
C LYS A 696 37.28 24.83 -11.03
N HIS A 697 36.47 23.84 -11.38
CA HIS A 697 35.05 23.81 -11.09
C HIS A 697 34.70 23.01 -9.83
N ILE A 698 35.60 22.19 -9.29
CA ILE A 698 35.33 21.37 -8.09
C ILE A 698 34.88 22.24 -6.92
N VAL A 699 35.61 23.31 -6.61
CA VAL A 699 35.28 24.22 -5.49
C VAL A 699 33.88 24.82 -5.64
N PHE A 700 33.47 25.15 -6.87
CA PHE A 700 32.13 25.65 -7.14
C PHE A 700 31.07 24.56 -6.92
N ILE A 701 31.32 23.34 -7.41
CA ILE A 701 30.39 22.21 -7.27
C ILE A 701 30.26 21.80 -5.80
N GLU A 702 31.34 21.82 -5.03
CA GLU A 702 31.34 21.62 -3.58
C GLU A 702 30.49 22.67 -2.88
N GLY A 703 30.72 23.96 -3.15
CA GLY A 703 29.91 25.03 -2.57
C GLY A 703 28.42 24.89 -2.91
N ARG A 704 28.08 24.37 -4.09
CA ARG A 704 26.69 24.05 -4.44
C ARG A 704 26.16 22.80 -3.73
N ALA A 705 26.97 21.76 -3.56
CA ALA A 705 26.61 20.58 -2.80
C ALA A 705 26.37 20.91 -1.31
N GLU A 706 27.20 21.78 -0.74
CA GLU A 706 27.03 22.32 0.62
C GLU A 706 25.77 23.17 0.72
N SER A 707 25.52 24.08 -0.24
CA SER A 707 24.26 24.83 -0.35
C SER A 707 23.04 23.90 -0.37
N LEU A 708 23.09 22.81 -1.14
CA LEU A 708 22.02 21.80 -1.17
C LEU A 708 21.82 21.15 0.22
N GLN A 709 22.87 20.88 0.98
CA GLN A 709 22.76 20.34 2.34
C GLN A 709 22.17 21.35 3.32
N GLU A 710 22.53 22.64 3.22
CA GLU A 710 21.93 23.71 4.02
C GLU A 710 20.42 23.83 3.78
N HIS A 711 19.95 23.55 2.56
CA HIS A 711 18.53 23.52 2.23
C HIS A 711 17.76 22.38 2.90
N LEU A 712 18.42 21.25 3.18
CA LEU A 712 17.82 20.14 3.91
C LEU A 712 17.83 20.34 5.43
N LEU A 713 18.94 20.82 5.99
CA LEU A 713 19.11 20.97 7.45
C LEU A 713 18.10 21.95 8.06
N LYS A 714 17.74 23.00 7.32
CA LYS A 714 16.70 23.95 7.74
C LYS A 714 15.31 23.33 7.90
N ALA A 715 15.08 22.12 7.39
CA ALA A 715 13.79 21.46 7.41
C ALA A 715 13.65 20.39 8.51
N GLY A 716 14.71 20.08 9.30
CA GLY A 716 14.79 18.83 10.08
C GLY A 716 15.16 18.92 11.56
N GLU A 717 15.24 20.08 12.19
CA GLU A 717 15.71 20.18 13.60
C GLU A 717 14.71 19.69 14.68
N ASP A 718 13.56 19.08 14.34
CA ASP A 718 12.45 18.86 15.30
C ASP A 718 12.07 17.39 15.64
N GLU A 719 12.75 16.35 15.14
CA GLU A 719 12.44 14.96 15.56
C GLU A 719 13.66 14.24 16.15
N GLY A 720 13.64 14.08 17.47
CA GLY A 720 14.69 13.45 18.26
C GLY A 720 14.81 11.95 18.01
N ASP A 721 15.92 11.55 17.41
CA ASP A 721 16.32 10.15 17.29
C ASP A 721 17.12 9.77 18.55
N SER A 722 16.49 9.02 19.46
CA SER A 722 17.15 8.47 20.65
C SER A 722 17.99 7.26 20.23
N THR A 723 19.28 7.47 19.99
CA THR A 723 20.24 6.37 19.85
C THR A 723 20.35 5.61 21.17
N ASP A 724 19.67 4.49 21.28
CA ASP A 724 19.88 3.50 22.33
C ASP A 724 21.31 2.95 22.23
N SER A 725 22.08 3.09 23.31
CA SER A 725 23.45 2.58 23.41
C SER A 725 23.42 1.05 23.41
N VAL A 726 23.83 0.45 22.30
CA VAL A 726 23.97 -1.01 22.16
C VAL A 726 25.13 -1.49 23.04
N GLU A 727 24.85 -2.42 23.96
CA GLU A 727 25.88 -3.09 24.76
C GLU A 727 26.88 -3.81 23.85
N HIS A 728 28.15 -3.43 23.94
CA HIS A 728 29.23 -4.05 23.18
C HIS A 728 29.50 -5.47 23.73
N PHE A 729 29.35 -6.48 22.88
CA PHE A 729 29.71 -7.86 23.19
C PHE A 729 31.22 -8.06 22.93
N ASP A 730 32.02 -8.07 24.00
CA ASP A 730 33.42 -8.53 23.96
C ASP A 730 33.45 -10.06 24.11
N ASP A 731 33.46 -10.78 23.00
CA ASP A 731 33.72 -12.23 22.96
C ASP A 731 34.85 -12.49 21.97
N SER A 732 36.08 -12.55 22.49
CA SER A 732 37.33 -12.62 21.72
C SER A 732 37.75 -14.05 21.36
N GLY A 733 36.82 -15.00 21.34
CA GLY A 733 37.09 -16.38 20.93
C GLY A 733 37.00 -16.55 19.41
N ASP A 734 38.01 -17.17 18.79
CA ASP A 734 38.05 -17.55 17.37
C ASP A 734 37.00 -18.63 16.98
N GLU A 735 35.95 -18.82 17.79
CA GLU A 735 34.90 -19.79 17.49
C GLU A 735 34.03 -19.31 16.33
N VAL A 736 33.82 -20.20 15.35
CA VAL A 736 32.97 -19.91 14.19
C VAL A 736 31.50 -19.89 14.64
N HIS A 737 31.00 -18.71 15.01
CA HIS A 737 29.59 -18.50 15.33
C HIS A 737 28.74 -18.38 14.05
N ASP A 738 28.03 -19.44 13.70
CA ASP A 738 27.05 -19.46 12.60
C ASP A 738 25.64 -19.05 13.07
N LEU A 739 24.67 -18.93 12.15
CA LEU A 739 23.29 -18.57 12.52
C LEU A 739 22.65 -19.60 13.47
N LYS A 740 23.05 -20.88 13.36
CA LYS A 740 22.57 -21.94 14.26
C LYS A 740 22.99 -21.68 15.71
N TYR A 741 24.24 -21.26 15.95
CA TYR A 741 24.71 -20.84 17.26
C TYR A 741 23.81 -19.74 17.86
N PHE A 742 23.48 -18.70 17.08
CA PHE A 742 22.63 -17.60 17.55
C PHE A 742 21.18 -18.05 17.80
N LEU A 743 20.62 -18.89 16.96
CA LEU A 743 19.28 -19.49 17.17
C LEU A 743 19.22 -20.29 18.46
N GLU A 744 20.26 -21.06 18.78
CA GLU A 744 20.36 -21.80 20.04
C GLU A 744 20.53 -20.85 21.24
N LYS A 745 21.34 -19.79 21.11
CA LYS A 745 21.57 -18.78 22.15
C LYS A 745 20.27 -18.04 22.51
N VAL A 746 19.55 -17.53 21.52
CA VAL A 746 18.23 -16.88 21.70
C VAL A 746 17.23 -17.85 22.34
N SER A 747 17.22 -19.11 21.88
CA SER A 747 16.33 -20.14 22.45
C SER A 747 16.62 -20.44 23.92
N LYS A 748 17.89 -20.45 24.33
CA LYS A 748 18.31 -20.67 25.73
C LYS A 748 17.99 -19.46 26.62
N GLN A 749 18.16 -18.23 26.12
CA GLN A 749 17.84 -17.00 26.87
C GLN A 749 16.36 -16.92 27.24
N LYS A 750 15.46 -17.23 26.29
CA LYS A 750 14.01 -17.21 26.55
C LYS A 750 13.58 -18.25 27.61
N ARG A 751 14.23 -19.42 27.66
CA ARG A 751 13.99 -20.44 28.70
C ARG A 751 14.37 -19.92 30.08
N LYS A 752 15.54 -19.30 30.23
CA LYS A 752 15.98 -18.68 31.49
C LYS A 752 15.01 -17.59 31.94
N ALA A 753 14.57 -16.69 31.06
CA ALA A 753 13.60 -15.64 31.41
C ALA A 753 12.26 -16.23 31.90
N THR A 754 11.77 -17.28 31.24
CA THR A 754 10.51 -17.95 31.61
C THR A 754 10.62 -18.69 32.95
N GLU A 755 11.76 -19.33 33.23
CA GLU A 755 12.03 -20.00 34.50
C GLU A 755 12.17 -19.01 35.66
N THR A 756 12.83 -17.87 35.44
CA THR A 756 12.95 -16.79 36.43
C THR A 756 11.58 -16.18 36.75
N SER A 757 10.74 -15.94 35.73
CA SER A 757 9.37 -15.44 35.91
C SER A 757 8.49 -16.42 36.71
N LYS A 758 8.60 -17.73 36.46
CA LYS A 758 7.89 -18.76 37.24
C LYS A 758 8.37 -18.86 38.70
N ARG A 759 9.65 -18.57 38.98
CA ARG A 759 10.20 -18.55 40.35
C ARG A 759 9.77 -17.33 41.17
N MET A 760 9.37 -16.23 40.52
CA MET A 760 9.00 -14.98 41.22
C MET A 760 7.53 -14.92 41.68
N VAL A 761 6.68 -15.87 41.26
CA VAL A 761 5.33 -16.04 41.82
C VAL A 761 5.40 -16.83 43.14
N LYS A 762 6.04 -16.26 44.16
CA LYS A 762 5.86 -16.75 45.53
C LYS A 762 4.50 -16.25 46.02
N ARG A 763 3.62 -17.20 46.39
CA ARG A 763 2.34 -16.96 47.10
C ARG A 763 2.53 -15.90 48.19
N ILE A 764 1.96 -14.72 47.99
CA ILE A 764 1.61 -13.82 49.09
C ILE A 764 0.54 -14.58 49.88
N LYS A 765 0.89 -15.10 51.05
CA LYS A 765 -0.10 -15.59 52.02
C LYS A 765 -0.86 -14.35 52.50
N HIS A 766 -2.14 -14.26 52.18
CA HIS A 766 -3.05 -13.42 52.94
C HIS A 766 -3.25 -14.08 54.30
N GLU A 767 -2.66 -13.48 55.34
CA GLU A 767 -3.14 -13.62 56.71
C GLU A 767 -4.44 -12.81 56.82
N TYR A 768 -5.50 -13.49 57.22
CA TYR A 768 -6.76 -12.88 57.64
C TYR A 768 -6.63 -12.55 59.12
N ASP A 769 -6.84 -11.28 59.47
CA ASP A 769 -7.46 -10.84 60.72
C ASP A 769 -8.92 -10.49 60.44
#